data_AF-A0A3M7NSS1-F1
#
_entry.id   AF-A0A3M7NSS1-F1
#
_cell.length_a   1.000
_cell.length_b   1.000
_cell.length_c   1.000
_cell.angle_alpha   90.00
_cell.angle_beta   90.00
_cell.angle_gamma   90.00
#
_symmetry.space_group_name_H-M   'P 1'
#
loop_
_entity.id
_entity.type
_entity.pdbx_description
1 polymer ?
#
loop_
_entity_poly.entity_id
_entity_poly.type
_entity_poly.pdbx_seq_one_letter_code
_entity_poly.pdbx_strand_id
1 'polypeptide(L)'
;MLLKGKEGAPDPRAETDVRGLRKDRAHNVWTCRPLTLFTITIAALLLATLVHSALFLQTDPHGPIMSMMRPTYIKLSGFDTEHSRFASKYHLYLYREEGVDEYSADNIGLRGSPVLFIPGNAGSYKQVRSLSSESALYYHDKLRKDARAAKEGVRALDFFTIDFNEDLSAFHGQTLVDQAEYVNEAIAYILSLYHDPSRLHRDQSLPDPSSVILIGHSMGGIVARTVLVTSKYQANSVNTIITMSTPHARPPVTFDADIVSLYKQVNDYWRESYLQKHANNNPLWHTTLISIAGGGLDTTVPSDYANLESLVPESHGFTVFTSGIPNVWSSMDHLSITWADQVRKAIIRSLYDVVDVRRAGQTKPPLERMNVFRKWFLTGLEADSPKQMPASKHRVLLTLGDEPRSSLSTTNNITLRSLGAQDEPSAKLLAIPSSSRKGTQKYFSFLTDRPEHELEVLFCSTFPLVTGASTPLPVQIDLSNGDPSASRLACKRPGNDVIFLPASNRASKYPFRQSQPFVYLQYDIQDLQDFQFVAIVDKSTEISSGWAIAEIADQDDSVIDSRVSLSMLLLRGASFELPPSRPIMNEIRIPALHSSLLTYTMRIRQHGCGVDNELFTPLLRQHIESPYESKYFVNFKEGDISLHGVAPFIPPKLDGSESKSGVAFQIWSDPTCDSSLEVTLKPDFAGSMGKLMIRYRTIFAVFPLMVVSMILRKQFRVYNNSGTFISFSDSLDQSLRLPLPVLLISMTFFATAFTSASRSGISSSLAPTMNGTDINFGQNDLLLGSQDTFFWFLVPLAGLICIGACVMLHYLVLVLLHSFVAASRVLPSIIRHPHSGSSQLACDGDRIRPMTAIFVAATPRRRIVNISVLLFLVATIIPYPFAYMIACIVQFATCTRALRYAQDANTSRSTSSAAALNFFNYTYAILILMLWVLPVNLPVLVVWIHNLAVHWLTPFSSHHNVLSIMPFIILVETPQWNFQWQEWKWSDE
;
A
#
# COMPACT_ATOMS: atom_id res chain seq x y z
N MET A 1 -37.30 -37.94 -15.43
CA MET A 1 -37.90 -39.26 -15.70
C MET A 1 -38.70 -39.67 -14.47
N LEU A 2 -39.98 -39.98 -14.69
CA LEU A 2 -41.01 -40.35 -13.72
C LEU A 2 -40.66 -41.64 -12.95
N LEU A 3 -41.01 -41.73 -11.67
CA LEU A 3 -41.46 -42.99 -11.06
C LEU A 3 -42.50 -42.70 -9.98
N LYS A 4 -43.69 -43.27 -10.22
CA LYS A 4 -44.93 -43.18 -9.44
C LYS A 4 -44.93 -44.33 -8.43
N GLY A 5 -45.11 -44.04 -7.14
CA GLY A 5 -45.21 -45.03 -6.06
C GLY A 5 -46.66 -45.34 -5.70
N LYS A 6 -46.99 -46.63 -5.66
CA LYS A 6 -48.28 -47.27 -5.36
C LYS A 6 -48.90 -46.84 -4.02
N GLU A 7 -50.21 -46.63 -4.03
CA GLU A 7 -51.06 -46.55 -2.83
C GLU A 7 -51.26 -47.94 -2.19
N GLY A 8 -51.12 -48.00 -0.87
CA GLY A 8 -51.53 -49.10 0.00
C GLY A 8 -52.06 -48.53 1.32
N ALA A 9 -53.17 -49.09 1.81
CA ALA A 9 -53.95 -48.63 2.95
C ALA A 9 -53.19 -48.65 4.31
N PRO A 10 -53.59 -47.86 5.32
CA PRO A 10 -52.77 -47.56 6.49
C PRO A 10 -52.88 -48.61 7.62
N ASP A 11 -51.75 -48.95 8.22
CA ASP A 11 -51.59 -49.70 9.47
C ASP A 11 -51.47 -48.70 10.64
N PRO A 12 -52.31 -48.74 11.70
CA PRO A 12 -52.44 -47.64 12.65
C PRO A 12 -51.35 -47.59 13.74
N ARG A 13 -50.15 -48.16 13.53
CA ARG A 13 -49.06 -48.15 14.54
C ARG A 13 -47.63 -47.96 14.00
N ALA A 14 -47.46 -47.27 12.87
CA ALA A 14 -46.13 -46.90 12.37
C ALA A 14 -46.02 -45.40 12.07
N GLU A 15 -45.80 -44.57 13.10
CA GLU A 15 -45.25 -43.23 12.91
C GLU A 15 -43.71 -43.33 12.77
N THR A 16 -43.25 -43.70 11.57
CA THR A 16 -41.86 -43.47 11.16
C THR A 16 -41.85 -42.73 9.82
N ASP A 17 -41.65 -41.42 9.90
CA ASP A 17 -41.37 -40.59 8.73
C ASP A 17 -40.02 -40.99 8.11
N VAL A 18 -39.96 -41.05 6.78
CA VAL A 18 -38.90 -41.63 5.93
C VAL A 18 -37.60 -40.79 5.92
N ARG A 19 -37.36 -39.99 6.97
CA ARG A 19 -36.14 -39.18 7.14
C ARG A 19 -35.50 -39.20 8.53
N GLY A 20 -35.87 -40.14 9.40
CA GLY A 20 -35.11 -40.42 10.62
C GLY A 20 -34.98 -39.24 11.59
N LEU A 21 -35.98 -38.36 11.65
CA LEU A 21 -36.08 -37.33 12.68
C LEU A 21 -36.70 -37.93 13.94
N ARG A 22 -35.86 -38.25 14.92
CA ARG A 22 -36.30 -38.49 16.30
C ARG A 22 -36.96 -37.22 16.82
N LYS A 23 -38.26 -37.28 17.13
CA LYS A 23 -39.14 -36.14 17.46
C LYS A 23 -38.86 -35.47 18.83
N ASP A 24 -37.93 -35.98 19.64
CA ASP A 24 -37.76 -35.55 21.05
C ASP A 24 -36.35 -35.04 21.46
N ARG A 25 -35.53 -34.54 20.54
CA ARG A 25 -34.31 -33.78 20.89
C ARG A 25 -34.21 -32.46 20.13
N ALA A 26 -35.18 -31.62 20.38
CA ALA A 26 -35.26 -30.21 20.05
C ALA A 26 -35.37 -29.51 21.42
N HIS A 27 -34.56 -28.55 21.87
CA HIS A 27 -33.77 -27.54 21.19
C HIS A 27 -32.77 -26.97 22.21
N ASN A 28 -31.48 -27.32 22.11
CA ASN A 28 -30.46 -26.64 22.89
C ASN A 28 -29.69 -25.72 21.94
N VAL A 29 -29.77 -24.41 22.17
CA VAL A 29 -29.14 -23.36 21.34
C VAL A 29 -27.61 -23.53 21.27
N TRP A 30 -27.03 -24.31 22.20
CA TRP A 30 -25.62 -24.67 22.26
C TRP A 30 -25.24 -25.95 21.52
N THR A 31 -26.17 -26.67 20.87
CA THR A 31 -25.85 -27.96 20.24
C THR A 31 -24.90 -27.79 19.07
N CYS A 32 -23.79 -28.54 19.13
CA CYS A 32 -22.77 -28.60 18.10
C CYS A 32 -22.60 -30.07 17.70
N ARG A 33 -22.85 -30.40 16.43
CA ARG A 33 -22.66 -31.77 15.90
C ARG A 33 -21.16 -32.02 15.66
N PRO A 34 -20.69 -33.28 15.60
CA PRO A 34 -19.27 -33.58 15.42
C PRO A 34 -18.69 -32.98 14.12
N LEU A 35 -19.46 -32.97 13.03
CA LEU A 35 -19.06 -32.34 11.77
C LEU A 35 -18.89 -30.83 11.94
N THR A 36 -19.84 -30.15 12.61
CA THR A 36 -19.73 -28.71 12.85
C THR A 36 -18.53 -28.41 13.73
N LEU A 37 -18.35 -29.14 14.82
CA LEU A 37 -17.18 -28.99 15.71
C LEU A 37 -15.86 -29.13 14.93
N PHE A 38 -15.72 -30.15 14.08
CA PHE A 38 -14.52 -30.33 13.27
C PHE A 38 -14.29 -29.15 12.31
N THR A 39 -15.32 -28.72 11.57
CA THR A 39 -15.20 -27.58 10.64
C THR A 39 -14.88 -26.28 11.36
N ILE A 40 -15.47 -26.06 12.55
CA ILE A 40 -15.26 -24.87 13.37
C ILE A 40 -13.83 -24.85 13.92
N THR A 41 -13.32 -25.98 14.41
CA THR A 41 -11.95 -26.07 14.92
C THR A 41 -10.95 -25.76 13.82
N ILE A 42 -11.12 -26.33 12.62
CA ILE A 42 -10.25 -26.01 11.47
C ILE A 42 -10.36 -24.54 11.09
N ALA A 43 -11.57 -24.01 10.95
CA ALA A 43 -11.77 -22.62 10.57
C ALA A 43 -11.21 -21.63 11.60
N ALA A 44 -11.31 -21.95 12.89
CA ALA A 44 -10.72 -21.16 13.97
C ALA A 44 -9.19 -21.23 13.96
N LEU A 45 -8.60 -22.41 13.72
CA LEU A 45 -7.16 -22.56 13.55
C LEU A 45 -6.66 -21.76 12.34
N LEU A 46 -7.36 -21.81 11.21
CA LEU A 46 -7.02 -21.03 10.01
C LEU A 46 -7.16 -19.53 10.23
N LEU A 47 -8.20 -19.09 10.93
CA LEU A 47 -8.38 -17.68 11.29
C LEU A 47 -7.25 -17.23 12.24
N ALA A 48 -6.89 -18.06 13.22
CA ALA A 48 -5.81 -17.77 14.16
C ALA A 48 -4.45 -17.71 13.47
N THR A 49 -4.14 -18.64 12.56
CA THR A 49 -2.89 -18.61 11.78
C THR A 49 -2.83 -17.42 10.85
N LEU A 50 -3.95 -17.05 10.23
CA LEU A 50 -4.06 -15.86 9.38
C LEU A 50 -3.82 -14.57 10.16
N VAL A 51 -4.44 -14.42 11.34
CA VAL A 51 -4.21 -13.25 12.21
C VAL A 51 -2.78 -13.23 12.76
N HIS A 52 -2.27 -14.37 13.23
CA HIS A 52 -0.90 -14.48 13.72
C HIS A 52 0.12 -14.16 12.63
N SER A 53 -0.09 -14.69 11.43
CA SER A 53 0.77 -14.42 10.28
C SER A 53 0.76 -12.93 9.90
N ALA A 54 -0.42 -12.31 9.82
CA ALA A 54 -0.55 -10.89 9.48
C ALA A 54 0.11 -9.95 10.51
N LEU A 55 0.19 -10.36 11.79
CA LEU A 55 0.75 -9.54 12.87
C LEU A 55 2.23 -9.80 13.15
N PHE A 56 2.71 -11.03 12.94
CA PHE A 56 4.02 -11.46 13.46
C PHE A 56 4.96 -12.10 12.43
N LEU A 57 4.45 -12.64 11.30
CA LEU A 57 5.29 -13.34 10.32
C LEU A 57 5.58 -12.46 9.11
N GLN A 58 6.76 -12.61 8.50
CA GLN A 58 7.14 -11.92 7.25
C GLN A 58 6.98 -10.39 7.35
N THR A 59 7.32 -9.83 8.52
CA THR A 59 7.30 -8.39 8.79
C THR A 59 8.67 -7.78 8.53
N ASP A 60 8.70 -6.64 7.85
CA ASP A 60 9.93 -5.93 7.58
C ASP A 60 10.50 -5.28 8.86
N PRO A 61 11.82 -5.12 9.00
CA PRO A 61 12.39 -4.41 10.12
C PRO A 61 12.05 -2.91 10.09
N HIS A 62 11.61 -2.36 11.22
CA HIS A 62 11.42 -0.92 11.40
C HIS A 62 12.78 -0.20 11.40
N GLY A 63 13.05 0.56 10.35
CA GLY A 63 14.23 1.43 10.22
C GLY A 63 14.04 2.96 10.24
N PRO A 64 12.83 3.56 10.24
CA PRO A 64 12.70 5.03 10.21
C PRO A 64 13.41 5.73 11.37
N ILE A 65 14.18 6.77 11.05
CA ILE A 65 14.83 7.65 12.03
C ILE A 65 13.96 8.89 12.24
N MET A 66 13.73 9.27 13.51
CA MET A 66 12.95 10.45 13.87
C MET A 66 13.62 11.75 13.43
N SER A 67 12.86 12.69 12.87
CA SER A 67 13.31 14.04 12.53
C SER A 67 12.97 15.06 13.63
N MET A 68 13.81 16.08 13.79
CA MET A 68 13.61 17.21 14.71
C MET A 68 13.32 18.48 13.93
N MET A 69 12.49 19.36 14.49
CA MET A 69 11.98 20.57 13.81
C MET A 69 11.42 21.59 14.80
N ARG A 70 11.29 22.85 14.38
CA ARG A 70 10.70 23.96 15.13
C ARG A 70 9.62 24.65 14.29
N PRO A 71 8.42 24.05 14.24
CA PRO A 71 7.41 24.43 13.26
C PRO A 71 6.60 25.63 13.73
N THR A 72 6.52 26.68 12.89
CA THR A 72 5.56 27.77 13.02
C THR A 72 4.57 27.72 11.86
N TYR A 73 3.27 27.89 12.14
CA TYR A 73 2.23 27.89 11.12
C TYR A 73 1.54 29.25 11.08
N ILE A 74 1.65 29.94 9.95
CA ILE A 74 0.99 31.21 9.72
C ILE A 74 -0.33 30.93 8.99
N LYS A 75 -1.47 31.19 9.65
CA LYS A 75 -2.79 31.06 9.02
C LYS A 75 -2.97 32.16 7.99
N LEU A 76 -3.35 31.81 6.77
CA LEU A 76 -3.61 32.78 5.70
C LEU A 76 -5.05 33.29 5.80
N SER A 77 -5.29 34.21 6.75
CA SER A 77 -6.63 34.76 7.04
C SER A 77 -7.28 35.48 5.85
N GLY A 78 -6.51 35.91 4.85
CA GLY A 78 -7.05 36.49 3.62
C GLY A 78 -7.69 35.48 2.66
N PHE A 79 -7.49 34.18 2.87
CA PHE A 79 -8.21 33.13 2.15
C PHE A 79 -9.49 32.76 2.90
N ASP A 80 -10.49 33.61 2.73
CA ASP A 80 -11.76 33.57 3.44
C ASP A 80 -12.93 33.16 2.53
N THR A 81 -14.16 33.41 2.99
CA THR A 81 -15.38 33.03 2.28
C THR A 81 -15.58 33.76 0.95
N GLU A 82 -14.84 34.83 0.67
CA GLU A 82 -14.86 35.49 -0.64
C GLU A 82 -14.16 34.63 -1.70
N HIS A 83 -13.16 33.86 -1.28
CA HIS A 83 -12.36 33.01 -2.16
C HIS A 83 -12.88 31.58 -2.24
N SER A 84 -13.36 31.04 -1.11
CA SER A 84 -13.84 29.66 -1.04
C SER A 84 -15.07 29.53 -0.16
N ARG A 85 -16.09 28.82 -0.66
CA ARG A 85 -17.25 28.41 0.15
C ARG A 85 -16.89 27.49 1.32
N PHE A 86 -15.71 26.87 1.29
CA PHE A 86 -15.23 25.99 2.34
C PHE A 86 -14.31 26.69 3.36
N ALA A 87 -14.05 27.99 3.24
CA ALA A 87 -13.13 28.70 4.15
C ALA A 87 -13.55 28.68 5.63
N SER A 88 -14.83 28.42 5.92
CA SER A 88 -15.33 28.21 7.29
C SER A 88 -15.05 26.80 7.83
N LYS A 89 -14.79 25.82 6.95
CA LYS A 89 -14.52 24.42 7.31
C LYS A 89 -13.02 24.08 7.22
N TYR A 90 -12.36 24.54 6.17
CA TYR A 90 -10.96 24.26 5.86
C TYR A 90 -10.11 25.51 5.98
N HIS A 91 -8.83 25.32 6.26
CA HIS A 91 -7.90 26.42 6.46
C HIS A 91 -6.59 26.21 5.70
N LEU A 92 -5.99 27.31 5.23
CA LEU A 92 -4.71 27.31 4.54
C LEU A 92 -3.65 27.93 5.46
N TYR A 93 -2.51 27.24 5.59
CA TYR A 93 -1.38 27.67 6.40
C TYR A 93 -0.11 27.73 5.56
N LEU A 94 0.78 28.63 5.95
CA LEU A 94 2.16 28.71 5.48
C LEU A 94 3.09 28.24 6.61
N TYR A 95 3.95 27.28 6.33
CA TYR A 95 4.96 26.80 7.27
C TYR A 95 6.17 27.73 7.30
N ARG A 96 6.69 28.02 8.50
CA ARG A 96 7.98 28.68 8.73
C ARG A 96 8.78 27.94 9.80
N GLU A 97 10.06 27.73 9.55
CA GLU A 97 10.98 27.14 10.53
C GLU A 97 11.50 28.25 11.47
N GLU A 98 11.18 28.12 12.75
CA GLU A 98 11.51 29.13 13.76
C GLU A 98 13.03 29.28 13.94
N GLY A 99 13.53 30.51 13.85
CA GLY A 99 14.95 30.83 13.94
C GLY A 99 15.74 30.59 12.65
N VAL A 100 15.07 30.20 11.55
CA VAL A 100 15.68 29.98 10.23
C VAL A 100 15.01 30.86 9.19
N ASP A 101 13.68 30.80 9.07
CA ASP A 101 12.93 31.61 8.12
C ASP A 101 12.65 33.00 8.69
N GLU A 102 12.84 34.02 7.86
CA GLU A 102 12.56 35.42 8.20
C GLU A 102 11.09 35.74 7.90
N TYR A 103 10.29 35.98 8.95
CA TYR A 103 8.90 36.42 8.85
C TYR A 103 8.58 37.48 9.91
N SER A 104 7.58 38.31 9.64
CA SER A 104 7.06 39.35 10.54
C SER A 104 5.54 39.48 10.39
N ALA A 105 4.90 40.32 11.19
CA ALA A 105 3.44 40.54 11.09
C ALA A 105 3.02 41.09 9.72
N ASP A 106 3.85 41.95 9.10
CA ASP A 106 3.54 42.59 7.83
C ASP A 106 4.08 41.81 6.61
N ASN A 107 5.06 40.92 6.83
CA ASN A 107 5.70 40.14 5.77
C ASN A 107 5.78 38.66 6.15
N ILE A 108 4.96 37.85 5.48
CA ILE A 108 4.90 36.39 5.64
C ILE A 108 6.11 35.64 5.02
N GLY A 109 7.05 36.37 4.40
CA GLY A 109 8.35 35.86 4.00
C GLY A 109 8.38 35.09 2.68
N LEU A 110 7.46 35.36 1.74
CA LEU A 110 7.45 34.67 0.42
C LEU A 110 8.68 35.06 -0.41
N ARG A 111 9.57 34.11 -0.65
CA ARG A 111 10.86 34.32 -1.36
C ARG A 111 11.18 33.22 -2.36
N GLY A 112 10.38 32.16 -2.37
CA GLY A 112 10.70 30.88 -2.96
C GLY A 112 9.75 30.43 -4.06
N SER A 113 9.87 29.15 -4.40
CA SER A 113 8.89 28.46 -5.25
C SER A 113 7.77 27.88 -4.37
N PRO A 114 6.49 28.04 -4.76
CA PRO A 114 5.38 27.54 -3.96
C PRO A 114 5.25 26.02 -4.01
N VAL A 115 5.15 25.40 -2.84
CA VAL A 115 4.88 23.97 -2.66
C VAL A 115 3.64 23.85 -1.78
N LEU A 116 2.66 23.04 -2.20
CA LEU A 116 1.44 22.79 -1.42
C LEU A 116 1.39 21.33 -0.98
N PHE A 117 1.36 21.14 0.33
CA PHE A 117 1.16 19.84 0.95
C PHE A 117 -0.32 19.57 1.22
N ILE A 118 -0.77 18.38 0.86
CA ILE A 118 -2.14 17.91 0.99
C ILE A 118 -2.14 16.70 1.94
N PRO A 119 -2.72 16.82 3.16
CA PRO A 119 -2.68 15.76 4.16
C PRO A 119 -3.56 14.57 3.80
N GLY A 120 -3.32 13.45 4.49
CA GLY A 120 -4.07 12.20 4.32
C GLY A 120 -5.41 12.15 5.03
N ASN A 121 -6.05 10.98 4.99
CA ASN A 121 -7.28 10.69 5.72
C ASN A 121 -7.10 10.88 7.23
N ALA A 122 -7.97 11.66 7.87
CA ALA A 122 -7.83 12.09 9.26
C ALA A 122 -6.46 12.70 9.59
N GLY A 123 -5.76 13.23 8.58
CA GLY A 123 -4.48 13.90 8.73
C GLY A 123 -4.69 15.39 9.02
N SER A 124 -3.81 15.96 9.84
CA SER A 124 -3.73 17.40 10.03
C SER A 124 -2.67 18.02 9.11
N TYR A 125 -2.80 19.34 8.90
CA TYR A 125 -1.82 20.17 8.20
C TYR A 125 -0.38 20.02 8.73
N LYS A 126 -0.22 19.52 9.97
CA LYS A 126 1.06 19.31 10.63
C LYS A 126 1.86 18.15 10.05
N GLN A 127 1.30 17.29 9.21
CA GLN A 127 2.05 16.20 8.56
C GLN A 127 3.22 16.72 7.68
N VAL A 128 3.14 17.95 7.19
CA VAL A 128 4.18 18.57 6.34
C VAL A 128 5.49 18.88 7.06
N ARG A 129 5.43 19.02 8.39
CA ARG A 129 6.48 19.63 9.23
C ARG A 129 7.90 19.13 8.97
N SER A 130 8.07 17.82 8.81
CA SER A 130 9.39 17.22 8.62
C SER A 130 9.99 17.58 7.26
N LEU A 131 9.17 17.63 6.21
CA LEU A 131 9.58 18.03 4.85
C LEU A 131 9.94 19.51 4.82
N SER A 132 9.06 20.37 5.35
CA SER A 132 9.29 21.82 5.35
C SER A 132 10.50 22.21 6.18
N SER A 133 10.70 21.58 7.34
CA SER A 133 11.87 21.82 8.19
C SER A 133 13.18 21.42 7.48
N GLU A 134 13.22 20.25 6.82
CA GLU A 134 14.40 19.87 6.00
C GLU A 134 14.66 20.89 4.90
N SER A 135 13.61 21.36 4.25
CA SER A 135 13.71 22.32 3.16
C SER A 135 14.30 23.64 3.61
N ALA A 136 13.81 24.22 4.71
CA ALA A 136 14.32 25.47 5.27
C ALA A 136 15.77 25.34 5.73
N LEU A 137 16.09 24.29 6.51
CA LEU A 137 17.43 24.04 7.05
C LEU A 137 18.46 23.79 5.94
N TYR A 138 18.14 22.92 4.97
CA TYR A 138 19.06 22.59 3.88
C TYR A 138 19.35 23.82 3.01
N TYR A 139 18.33 24.65 2.73
CA TYR A 139 18.55 25.89 1.99
C TYR A 139 19.40 26.89 2.77
N HIS A 140 19.07 27.14 4.03
CA HIS A 140 19.79 28.09 4.88
C HIS A 140 21.27 27.69 5.05
N ASP A 141 21.52 26.41 5.36
CA ASP A 141 22.85 25.95 5.75
C ASP A 141 23.76 25.67 4.57
N LYS A 142 23.21 25.18 3.45
CA LYS A 142 23.96 24.74 2.26
C LYS A 142 23.73 25.62 1.04
N LEU A 143 22.50 25.72 0.54
CA LEU A 143 22.22 26.28 -0.80
C LEU A 143 22.33 27.80 -0.86
N ARG A 144 21.93 28.53 0.20
CA ARG A 144 22.03 30.00 0.26
C ARG A 144 23.47 30.49 0.11
N LYS A 145 24.44 29.69 0.55
CA LYS A 145 25.87 29.99 0.51
C LYS A 145 26.53 29.56 -0.82
N ASP A 146 25.83 28.78 -1.63
CA ASP A 146 26.34 28.30 -2.91
C ASP A 146 25.99 29.26 -4.06
N ALA A 147 26.99 30.01 -4.52
CA ALA A 147 26.85 30.94 -5.62
C ALA A 147 26.46 30.25 -6.95
N ARG A 148 26.78 28.95 -7.13
CA ARG A 148 26.41 28.20 -8.32
C ARG A 148 24.92 27.86 -8.31
N ALA A 149 24.41 27.30 -7.22
CA ALA A 149 22.99 27.02 -7.06
C ALA A 149 22.13 28.29 -7.28
N ALA A 150 22.59 29.43 -6.75
CA ALA A 150 21.93 30.71 -6.95
C ALA A 150 21.86 31.14 -8.43
N LYS A 151 22.91 30.90 -9.22
CA LYS A 151 22.97 31.16 -10.69
C LYS A 151 22.12 30.18 -11.50
N GLU A 152 22.00 28.95 -11.04
CA GLU A 152 21.17 27.91 -11.66
C GLU A 152 19.67 28.09 -11.39
N GLY A 153 19.28 29.14 -10.65
CA GLY A 153 17.87 29.46 -10.40
C GLY A 153 17.30 28.78 -9.15
N VAL A 154 18.15 28.29 -8.24
CA VAL A 154 17.69 27.70 -6.98
C VAL A 154 17.40 28.80 -5.95
N ARG A 155 16.21 28.74 -5.35
CA ARG A 155 15.75 29.59 -4.25
C ARG A 155 15.05 28.73 -3.20
N ALA A 156 14.66 29.34 -2.07
CA ALA A 156 13.91 28.65 -1.02
C ALA A 156 12.62 28.02 -1.58
N LEU A 157 12.04 27.05 -0.85
CA LEU A 157 10.71 26.52 -1.12
C LEU A 157 9.74 27.05 -0.07
N ASP A 158 8.65 27.66 -0.50
CA ASP A 158 7.60 28.15 0.40
C ASP A 158 6.54 27.05 0.53
N PHE A 159 6.53 26.38 1.69
CA PHE A 159 5.62 25.28 1.97
C PHE A 159 4.29 25.78 2.54
N PHE A 160 3.25 25.68 1.73
CA PHE A 160 1.86 25.79 2.12
C PHE A 160 1.33 24.42 2.53
N THR A 161 0.37 24.39 3.44
CA THR A 161 -0.30 23.16 3.89
C THR A 161 -1.75 23.46 4.22
N ILE A 162 -2.62 22.49 3.92
CA ILE A 162 -4.06 22.62 4.14
C ILE A 162 -4.47 21.85 5.38
N ASP A 163 -5.38 22.44 6.14
CA ASP A 163 -6.10 21.79 7.21
C ASP A 163 -7.50 21.44 6.74
N PHE A 164 -7.73 20.14 6.52
CA PHE A 164 -9.06 19.60 6.24
C PHE A 164 -9.83 19.25 7.51
N ASN A 165 -9.37 19.75 8.67
CA ASN A 165 -9.97 19.48 9.96
C ASN A 165 -10.13 17.98 10.24
N GLU A 166 -9.10 17.21 9.87
CA GLU A 166 -9.02 15.75 10.05
C GLU A 166 -10.20 14.98 9.45
N ASP A 167 -10.73 15.46 8.33
CA ASP A 167 -11.80 14.79 7.59
C ASP A 167 -11.44 13.35 7.20
N LEU A 168 -12.44 12.47 7.32
CA LEU A 168 -12.36 11.03 7.07
C LEU A 168 -12.54 10.68 5.58
N SER A 169 -11.65 11.22 4.74
CA SER A 169 -11.72 11.15 3.27
C SER A 169 -11.61 9.74 2.67
N ALA A 170 -11.06 8.76 3.39
CA ALA A 170 -10.96 7.37 2.92
C ALA A 170 -12.31 6.62 2.89
N PHE A 171 -13.33 7.14 3.58
CA PHE A 171 -14.62 6.48 3.74
C PHE A 171 -15.76 7.14 2.95
N HIS A 172 -15.48 8.24 2.23
CA HIS A 172 -16.52 9.05 1.60
C HIS A 172 -16.04 9.80 0.36
N GLY A 173 -16.64 9.50 -0.81
CA GLY A 173 -16.24 10.05 -2.10
C GLY A 173 -16.44 11.56 -2.24
N GLN A 174 -17.60 12.08 -1.81
CA GLN A 174 -17.89 13.53 -1.94
C GLN A 174 -16.90 14.38 -1.12
N THR A 175 -16.40 13.87 0.01
CA THR A 175 -15.37 14.58 0.80
C THR A 175 -14.11 14.82 -0.01
N LEU A 176 -13.68 13.86 -0.84
CA LEU A 176 -12.49 14.03 -1.70
C LEU A 176 -12.71 15.09 -2.79
N VAL A 177 -13.93 15.17 -3.33
CA VAL A 177 -14.30 16.19 -4.32
C VAL A 177 -14.29 17.58 -3.69
N ASP A 178 -14.89 17.73 -2.50
CA ASP A 178 -14.90 18.99 -1.75
C ASP A 178 -13.48 19.44 -1.39
N GLN A 179 -12.62 18.51 -0.95
CA GLN A 179 -11.21 18.78 -0.70
C GLN A 179 -10.47 19.22 -1.98
N ALA A 180 -10.73 18.60 -3.13
CA ALA A 180 -10.10 18.95 -4.40
C ALA A 180 -10.55 20.32 -4.91
N GLU A 181 -11.81 20.68 -4.70
CA GLU A 181 -12.33 22.02 -5.03
C GLU A 181 -11.63 23.10 -4.18
N TYR A 182 -11.53 22.89 -2.88
CA TYR A 182 -10.81 23.80 -1.98
C TYR A 182 -9.32 23.93 -2.34
N VAL A 183 -8.66 22.83 -2.74
CA VAL A 183 -7.27 22.86 -3.18
C VAL A 183 -7.09 23.68 -4.46
N ASN A 184 -8.00 23.56 -5.43
CA ASN A 184 -7.95 24.39 -6.65
C ASN A 184 -8.05 25.89 -6.33
N GLU A 185 -8.97 26.26 -5.44
CA GLU A 185 -9.14 27.65 -4.99
C GLU A 185 -7.91 28.13 -4.20
N ALA A 186 -7.32 27.26 -3.38
CA ALA A 186 -6.09 27.54 -2.65
C ALA A 186 -4.89 27.74 -3.59
N ILE A 187 -4.76 26.95 -4.67
CA ILE A 187 -3.71 27.13 -5.69
C ILE A 187 -3.83 28.50 -6.35
N ALA A 188 -5.04 28.89 -6.76
CA ALA A 188 -5.28 30.20 -7.36
C ALA A 188 -4.94 31.35 -6.39
N TYR A 189 -5.31 31.21 -5.11
CA TYR A 189 -4.96 32.18 -4.07
C TYR A 189 -3.45 32.23 -3.79
N ILE A 190 -2.77 31.09 -3.71
CA ILE A 190 -1.31 31.05 -3.52
C ILE A 190 -0.61 31.80 -4.65
N LEU A 191 -0.99 31.55 -5.91
CA LEU A 191 -0.39 32.24 -7.05
C LEU A 191 -0.66 33.75 -7.02
N SER A 192 -1.85 34.18 -6.58
CA SER A 192 -2.15 35.62 -6.45
C SER A 192 -1.28 36.32 -5.41
N LEU A 193 -0.85 35.63 -4.35
CA LEU A 193 0.10 36.18 -3.37
C LEU A 193 1.45 36.52 -3.99
N TYR A 194 1.88 35.80 -5.03
CA TYR A 194 3.15 36.06 -5.70
C TYR A 194 3.06 37.15 -6.78
N HIS A 195 1.85 37.49 -7.25
CA HIS A 195 1.63 38.61 -8.16
C HIS A 195 1.48 39.96 -7.45
N ASP A 196 1.36 39.97 -6.12
CA ASP A 196 1.24 41.18 -5.32
C ASP A 196 2.63 41.79 -5.01
N PRO A 197 2.98 42.95 -5.60
CA PRO A 197 4.29 43.58 -5.41
C PRO A 197 4.51 44.08 -3.97
N SER A 198 3.45 44.24 -3.16
CA SER A 198 3.57 44.65 -1.75
C SER A 198 4.01 43.51 -0.83
N ARG A 199 3.75 42.26 -1.23
CA ARG A 199 4.04 41.05 -0.45
C ARG A 199 5.32 40.35 -0.90
N LEU A 200 5.79 40.66 -2.10
CA LEU A 200 6.91 39.99 -2.75
C LEU A 200 8.22 40.73 -2.51
N HIS A 201 9.14 40.13 -1.74
CA HIS A 201 10.56 40.58 -1.68
C HIS A 201 11.42 39.70 -2.61
N ARG A 202 11.02 39.61 -3.88
CA ARG A 202 11.73 38.85 -4.92
C ARG A 202 12.38 39.81 -5.91
N ASP A 203 13.44 39.32 -6.54
CA ASP A 203 14.10 40.02 -7.63
C ASP A 203 13.09 40.28 -8.78
N GLN A 204 12.85 41.55 -9.09
CA GLN A 204 11.91 41.99 -10.13
C GLN A 204 12.31 41.51 -11.54
N SER A 205 13.55 41.03 -11.73
CA SER A 205 14.00 40.45 -12.99
C SER A 205 13.52 39.02 -13.23
N LEU A 206 12.99 38.34 -12.20
CA LEU A 206 12.51 36.96 -12.29
C LEU A 206 11.02 36.91 -12.62
N PRO A 207 10.55 35.92 -13.41
CA PRO A 207 9.13 35.75 -13.66
C PRO A 207 8.38 35.30 -12.41
N ASP A 208 7.15 35.76 -12.29
CA ASP A 208 6.23 35.32 -11.25
C ASP A 208 5.88 33.82 -11.42
N PRO A 209 5.69 33.08 -10.32
CA PRO A 209 5.19 31.72 -10.34
C PRO A 209 3.84 31.60 -11.06
N SER A 210 3.76 30.66 -12.00
CA SER A 210 2.52 30.26 -12.68
C SER A 210 2.04 28.86 -12.26
N SER A 211 2.77 28.18 -11.38
CA SER A 211 2.44 26.81 -10.95
C SER A 211 2.93 26.50 -9.55
N VAL A 212 2.24 25.56 -8.89
CA VAL A 212 2.54 25.06 -7.56
C VAL A 212 2.92 23.58 -7.62
N ILE A 213 3.96 23.19 -6.87
CA ILE A 213 4.33 21.77 -6.70
C ILE A 213 3.40 21.14 -5.67
N LEU A 214 2.76 20.01 -5.98
CA LEU A 214 1.89 19.33 -5.04
C LEU A 214 2.59 18.15 -4.38
N ILE A 215 2.45 18.02 -3.06
CA ILE A 215 2.88 16.84 -2.30
C ILE A 215 1.67 16.27 -1.56
N GLY A 216 1.29 15.04 -1.88
CA GLY A 216 0.14 14.37 -1.26
C GLY A 216 0.55 13.17 -0.41
N HIS A 217 -0.03 13.04 0.78
CA HIS A 217 0.09 11.82 1.60
C HIS A 217 -1.22 11.04 1.61
N SER A 218 -1.16 9.71 1.45
CA SER A 218 -2.35 8.86 1.53
C SER A 218 -3.48 9.35 0.62
N MET A 219 -4.70 9.56 1.12
CA MET A 219 -5.81 10.12 0.35
C MET A 219 -5.55 11.54 -0.21
N GLY A 220 -4.63 12.31 0.38
CA GLY A 220 -4.24 13.63 -0.12
C GLY A 220 -3.59 13.59 -1.51
N GLY A 221 -2.94 12.47 -1.88
CA GLY A 221 -2.46 12.26 -3.24
C GLY A 221 -3.58 11.98 -4.26
N ILE A 222 -4.73 11.45 -3.81
CA ILE A 222 -5.93 11.30 -4.65
C ILE A 222 -6.62 12.64 -4.83
N VAL A 223 -6.69 13.45 -3.78
CA VAL A 223 -7.12 14.85 -3.88
C VAL A 223 -6.25 15.59 -4.89
N ALA A 224 -4.91 15.48 -4.81
CA ALA A 224 -3.98 16.10 -5.77
C ALA A 224 -4.25 15.71 -7.23
N ARG A 225 -4.64 14.45 -7.50
CA ARG A 225 -5.01 14.01 -8.85
C ARG A 225 -6.39 14.50 -9.28
N THR A 226 -7.33 14.56 -8.34
CA THR A 226 -8.71 15.02 -8.56
C THR A 226 -8.77 16.51 -8.87
N VAL A 227 -7.85 17.30 -8.32
CA VAL A 227 -7.64 18.72 -8.63
C VAL A 227 -7.60 18.95 -10.15
N LEU A 228 -6.84 18.12 -10.88
CA LEU A 228 -6.66 18.25 -12.34
C LEU A 228 -7.90 17.88 -13.17
N VAL A 229 -8.87 17.18 -12.57
CA VAL A 229 -10.11 16.73 -13.22
C VAL A 229 -11.25 17.72 -12.99
N THR A 230 -11.14 18.56 -11.97
CA THR A 230 -12.20 19.48 -11.56
C THR A 230 -12.31 20.66 -12.54
N SER A 231 -13.53 21.15 -12.76
CA SER A 231 -13.80 22.26 -13.70
C SER A 231 -13.11 23.60 -13.35
N LYS A 232 -12.74 23.79 -12.08
CA LYS A 232 -12.02 24.99 -11.59
C LYS A 232 -10.50 24.93 -11.82
N TYR A 233 -9.97 23.82 -12.35
CA TYR A 233 -8.53 23.68 -12.57
C TYR A 233 -8.02 24.67 -13.61
N GLN A 234 -7.01 25.46 -13.22
CA GLN A 234 -6.30 26.33 -14.13
C GLN A 234 -5.20 25.53 -14.85
N ALA A 235 -5.25 25.48 -16.18
CA ALA A 235 -4.28 24.73 -16.97
C ALA A 235 -2.83 25.15 -16.65
N ASN A 236 -1.94 24.18 -16.51
CA ASN A 236 -0.52 24.35 -16.16
C ASN A 236 -0.24 24.93 -14.76
N SER A 237 -1.25 25.16 -13.92
CA SER A 237 -1.06 25.59 -12.52
C SER A 237 -0.43 24.50 -11.64
N VAL A 238 -0.41 23.25 -12.10
CA VAL A 238 0.29 22.13 -11.45
C VAL A 238 1.12 21.38 -12.49
N ASN A 239 2.44 21.32 -12.27
CA ASN A 239 3.36 20.62 -13.16
C ASN A 239 4.06 19.42 -12.49
N THR A 240 4.10 19.34 -11.16
CA THR A 240 4.87 18.33 -10.42
C THR A 240 4.03 17.84 -9.25
N ILE A 241 3.82 16.53 -9.16
CA ILE A 241 3.10 15.87 -8.07
C ILE A 241 4.00 14.78 -7.49
N ILE A 242 4.25 14.82 -6.19
CA ILE A 242 4.91 13.73 -5.46
C ILE A 242 3.90 13.18 -4.46
N THR A 243 3.67 11.87 -4.48
CA THR A 243 2.75 11.21 -3.56
C THR A 243 3.48 10.21 -2.67
N MET A 244 3.01 10.08 -1.43
CA MET A 244 3.55 9.15 -0.44
C MET A 244 2.43 8.23 0.04
N SER A 245 2.62 6.91 -0.05
CA SER A 245 1.64 5.88 0.35
C SER A 245 0.22 6.14 -0.18
N THR A 246 0.10 6.70 -1.38
CA THR A 246 -1.18 7.07 -1.98
C THR A 246 -1.79 5.89 -2.74
N PRO A 247 -3.02 5.46 -2.44
CA PRO A 247 -3.68 4.36 -3.13
C PRO A 247 -4.22 4.80 -4.50
N HIS A 248 -3.35 4.91 -5.53
CA HIS A 248 -3.70 5.37 -6.88
C HIS A 248 -4.57 4.40 -7.69
N ALA A 249 -4.27 3.11 -7.65
CA ALA A 249 -4.93 2.11 -8.49
C ALA A 249 -6.37 1.83 -8.04
N ARG A 250 -6.60 1.72 -6.73
CA ARG A 250 -7.92 1.44 -6.12
C ARG A 250 -8.06 2.07 -4.74
N PRO A 251 -9.29 2.41 -4.31
CA PRO A 251 -9.54 2.88 -2.97
C PRO A 251 -9.22 1.79 -1.93
N PRO A 252 -8.70 2.16 -0.75
CA PRO A 252 -8.42 1.20 0.31
C PRO A 252 -9.70 0.62 0.92
N VAL A 253 -10.81 1.37 0.88
CA VAL A 253 -12.12 0.93 1.38
C VAL A 253 -13.18 1.26 0.35
N THR A 254 -13.97 0.26 -0.06
CA THR A 254 -14.98 0.34 -1.13
C THR A 254 -16.41 0.24 -0.59
N PHE A 255 -16.69 0.80 0.59
CA PHE A 255 -18.03 0.74 1.19
C PHE A 255 -18.97 1.84 0.69
N ASP A 256 -18.42 2.86 0.05
CA ASP A 256 -19.16 3.97 -0.54
C ASP A 256 -19.19 3.83 -2.07
N ALA A 257 -20.33 4.14 -2.71
CA ALA A 257 -20.41 4.06 -4.17
C ALA A 257 -19.72 5.26 -4.83
N ASP A 258 -19.79 6.43 -4.20
CA ASP A 258 -19.23 7.67 -4.73
C ASP A 258 -17.70 7.60 -4.79
N ILE A 259 -17.03 7.00 -3.80
CA ILE A 259 -15.57 6.80 -3.84
C ILE A 259 -15.15 5.93 -5.03
N VAL A 260 -15.89 4.86 -5.34
CA VAL A 260 -15.59 3.98 -6.48
C VAL A 260 -15.79 4.72 -7.80
N SER A 261 -16.88 5.50 -7.91
CA SER A 261 -17.16 6.33 -9.08
C SER A 261 -16.09 7.41 -9.30
N LEU A 262 -15.67 8.09 -8.24
CA LEU A 262 -14.61 9.10 -8.31
C LEU A 262 -13.29 8.50 -8.79
N TYR A 263 -12.88 7.38 -8.21
CA TYR A 263 -11.67 6.67 -8.63
C TYR A 263 -11.71 6.27 -10.10
N LYS A 264 -12.86 5.77 -10.57
CA LYS A 264 -13.07 5.44 -11.98
C LYS A 264 -12.90 6.69 -12.84
N GLN A 265 -13.59 7.78 -12.52
CA GLN A 265 -13.50 9.04 -13.27
C GLN A 265 -12.07 9.59 -13.35
N VAL A 266 -11.37 9.64 -12.21
CA VAL A 266 -10.00 10.16 -12.14
C VAL A 266 -9.03 9.23 -12.88
N ASN A 267 -9.14 7.92 -12.72
CA ASN A 267 -8.25 6.99 -13.42
C ASN A 267 -8.51 6.95 -14.94
N ASP A 268 -9.77 7.00 -15.37
CA ASP A 268 -10.12 7.03 -16.79
C ASP A 268 -9.62 8.33 -17.44
N TYR A 269 -9.75 9.50 -16.79
CA TYR A 269 -9.18 10.77 -17.26
C TYR A 269 -7.65 10.70 -17.47
N TRP A 270 -6.92 10.15 -16.50
CA TRP A 270 -5.46 10.04 -16.59
C TRP A 270 -5.03 9.06 -17.70
N ARG A 271 -5.70 7.91 -17.84
CA ARG A 271 -5.44 6.95 -18.92
C ARG A 271 -5.70 7.56 -20.28
N GLU A 272 -6.89 8.14 -20.46
CA GLU A 272 -7.30 8.74 -21.72
C GLU A 272 -6.36 9.86 -22.15
N SER A 273 -5.85 10.66 -21.20
CA SER A 273 -4.90 11.75 -21.47
C SER A 273 -3.57 11.25 -22.06
N TYR A 274 -3.05 10.12 -21.60
CA TYR A 274 -1.78 9.55 -22.09
C TYR A 274 -1.94 8.56 -23.26
N LEU A 275 -3.15 8.06 -23.50
CA LEU A 275 -3.47 7.25 -24.69
C LEU A 275 -3.68 8.11 -25.96
N GLN A 276 -3.74 9.44 -25.83
CA GLN A 276 -3.89 10.32 -26.99
C GLN A 276 -2.64 10.31 -27.87
N LYS A 277 -2.84 10.17 -29.18
CA LYS A 277 -1.74 10.08 -30.17
C LYS A 277 -0.93 11.38 -30.34
N HIS A 278 -1.51 12.53 -30.02
CA HIS A 278 -0.88 13.83 -30.23
C HIS A 278 -0.62 14.53 -28.90
N ALA A 279 0.63 14.95 -28.67
CA ALA A 279 1.05 15.63 -27.44
C ALA A 279 0.26 16.92 -27.14
N ASN A 280 -0.15 17.67 -28.18
CA ASN A 280 -0.89 18.92 -28.02
C ASN A 280 -2.29 18.74 -27.43
N ASN A 281 -2.87 17.54 -27.54
CA ASN A 281 -4.20 17.27 -27.01
C ASN A 281 -4.13 16.74 -25.56
N ASN A 282 -2.94 16.36 -25.07
CA ASN A 282 -2.76 15.82 -23.73
C ASN A 282 -2.75 16.96 -22.69
N PRO A 283 -3.80 17.10 -21.85
CA PRO A 283 -3.86 18.14 -20.83
C PRO A 283 -2.82 17.96 -19.71
N LEU A 284 -2.23 16.76 -19.60
CA LEU A 284 -1.26 16.38 -18.58
C LEU A 284 0.18 16.35 -19.10
N TRP A 285 0.44 16.84 -20.33
CA TRP A 285 1.77 16.80 -20.95
C TRP A 285 2.88 17.45 -20.10
N HIS A 286 2.55 18.51 -19.37
CA HIS A 286 3.50 19.20 -18.49
C HIS A 286 3.51 18.68 -17.05
N THR A 287 2.68 17.69 -16.72
CA THR A 287 2.51 17.18 -15.36
C THR A 287 3.33 15.90 -15.15
N THR A 288 4.22 15.89 -14.18
CA THR A 288 4.95 14.69 -13.74
C THR A 288 4.41 14.18 -12.41
N LEU A 289 4.24 12.86 -12.26
CA LEU A 289 3.73 12.22 -11.05
C LEU A 289 4.69 11.13 -10.55
N ILE A 290 5.27 11.30 -9.36
CA ILE A 290 6.12 10.31 -8.70
C ILE A 290 5.38 9.73 -7.50
N SER A 291 5.23 8.41 -7.46
CA SER A 291 4.60 7.69 -6.33
C SER A 291 5.65 6.99 -5.48
N ILE A 292 5.74 7.35 -4.20
CA ILE A 292 6.64 6.73 -3.23
C ILE A 292 5.82 5.83 -2.31
N ALA A 293 6.03 4.52 -2.42
CA ALA A 293 5.37 3.49 -1.63
C ALA A 293 6.19 3.11 -0.39
N GLY A 294 5.53 2.93 0.76
CA GLY A 294 6.19 2.53 2.01
C GLY A 294 6.68 1.08 2.04
N GLY A 295 6.17 0.19 1.18
CA GLY A 295 6.56 -1.21 1.14
C GLY A 295 5.83 -2.08 2.16
N GLY A 296 6.52 -3.05 2.77
CA GLY A 296 5.90 -4.11 3.57
C GLY A 296 5.34 -3.68 4.93
N LEU A 297 5.71 -2.50 5.45
CA LEU A 297 5.24 -1.98 6.74
C LEU A 297 3.96 -1.15 6.64
N ASP A 298 3.55 -0.75 5.44
CA ASP A 298 2.27 -0.08 5.25
C ASP A 298 1.13 -1.12 5.27
N THR A 299 0.51 -1.27 6.43
CA THR A 299 -0.66 -2.15 6.61
C THR A 299 -1.99 -1.43 6.44
N THR A 300 -1.98 -0.10 6.27
CA THR A 300 -3.19 0.70 6.05
C THR A 300 -3.58 0.67 4.58
N VAL A 301 -2.60 0.92 3.72
CA VAL A 301 -2.74 0.88 2.27
C VAL A 301 -1.79 -0.20 1.72
N PRO A 302 -2.30 -1.24 1.05
CA PRO A 302 -1.43 -2.17 0.35
C PRO A 302 -0.56 -1.40 -0.64
N SER A 303 0.76 -1.54 -0.55
CA SER A 303 1.70 -0.80 -1.41
C SER A 303 1.47 -1.06 -2.90
N ASP A 304 0.89 -2.21 -3.26
CA ASP A 304 0.43 -2.53 -4.62
C ASP A 304 -0.52 -1.47 -5.19
N TYR A 305 -1.34 -0.84 -4.33
CA TYR A 305 -2.31 0.17 -4.74
C TYR A 305 -1.65 1.52 -5.06
N ALA A 306 -0.39 1.73 -4.66
CA ALA A 306 0.39 2.92 -4.99
C ALA A 306 1.05 2.85 -6.37
N ASN A 307 0.86 1.76 -7.13
CA ASN A 307 1.38 1.59 -8.47
C ASN A 307 0.73 2.54 -9.49
N LEU A 308 1.54 3.15 -10.36
CA LEU A 308 1.16 4.08 -11.43
C LEU A 308 1.17 3.48 -12.84
N GLU A 309 1.66 2.25 -13.05
CA GLU A 309 1.88 1.67 -14.38
C GLU A 309 0.64 1.64 -15.28
N SER A 310 -0.55 1.55 -14.69
CA SER A 310 -1.83 1.57 -15.43
C SER A 310 -2.37 2.98 -15.73
N LEU A 311 -1.64 4.02 -15.32
CA LEU A 311 -2.12 5.41 -15.28
C LEU A 311 -1.15 6.39 -15.94
N VAL A 312 0.16 6.21 -15.75
CA VAL A 312 1.19 7.16 -16.19
C VAL A 312 2.32 6.41 -16.88
N PRO A 313 2.77 6.87 -18.08
CA PRO A 313 3.93 6.29 -18.73
C PRO A 313 5.22 6.69 -18.00
N GLU A 314 6.25 5.86 -18.13
CA GLU A 314 7.58 6.05 -17.52
C GLU A 314 8.29 7.38 -17.85
N SER A 315 7.85 8.04 -18.94
CA SER A 315 8.34 9.35 -19.36
C SER A 315 7.78 10.52 -18.54
N HIS A 316 6.70 10.31 -17.79
CA HIS A 316 6.03 11.34 -16.98
C HIS A 316 5.87 10.93 -15.51
N GLY A 317 6.11 9.66 -15.16
CA GLY A 317 6.01 9.20 -13.79
C GLY A 317 6.42 7.76 -13.59
N PHE A 318 6.70 7.39 -12.35
CA PHE A 318 6.95 6.02 -11.95
C PHE A 318 6.65 5.83 -10.45
N THR A 319 6.49 4.59 -10.05
CA THR A 319 6.40 4.19 -8.63
C THR A 319 7.77 3.73 -8.15
N VAL A 320 8.10 4.03 -6.90
CA VAL A 320 9.32 3.58 -6.23
C VAL A 320 9.01 3.19 -4.79
N PHE A 321 9.76 2.24 -4.24
CA PHE A 321 9.62 1.80 -2.85
C PHE A 321 10.72 2.40 -1.99
N THR A 322 10.40 2.83 -0.76
CA THR A 322 11.38 3.41 0.16
C THR A 322 12.53 2.45 0.51
N SER A 323 12.31 1.14 0.39
CA SER A 323 13.34 0.11 0.55
C SER A 323 14.41 0.12 -0.56
N GLY A 324 14.09 0.70 -1.72
CA GLY A 324 14.98 0.81 -2.88
C GLY A 324 15.69 2.15 -3.00
N ILE A 325 15.19 3.20 -2.35
CA ILE A 325 15.77 4.55 -2.46
C ILE A 325 17.18 4.57 -1.83
N PRO A 326 18.21 5.04 -2.56
CA PRO A 326 19.57 5.16 -2.03
C PRO A 326 19.63 5.99 -0.74
N ASN A 327 20.40 5.54 0.25
CA ASN A 327 20.51 6.11 1.60
C ASN A 327 19.24 5.99 2.49
N VAL A 328 18.15 5.39 1.99
CA VAL A 328 16.95 5.06 2.78
C VAL A 328 16.95 3.59 3.16
N TRP A 329 16.96 2.69 2.15
CA TRP A 329 17.01 1.22 2.30
C TRP A 329 16.09 0.61 3.38
N SER A 330 14.93 1.21 3.63
CA SER A 330 14.01 0.77 4.67
C SER A 330 12.56 0.91 4.22
N SER A 331 11.75 -0.11 4.51
CA SER A 331 10.29 0.00 4.41
C SER A 331 9.79 1.02 5.44
N MET A 332 8.76 1.78 5.08
CA MET A 332 8.09 2.74 5.93
C MET A 332 6.67 2.25 6.22
N ASP A 333 6.21 2.45 7.46
CA ASP A 333 4.78 2.34 7.75
C ASP A 333 4.03 3.55 7.16
N HIS A 334 2.70 3.47 7.21
CA HIS A 334 1.82 4.46 6.58
C HIS A 334 2.06 5.90 7.05
N LEU A 335 2.44 6.09 8.32
CA LEU A 335 2.65 7.41 8.90
C LEU A 335 4.12 7.83 8.86
N SER A 336 5.05 6.89 9.10
CA SER A 336 6.49 7.19 9.15
C SER A 336 7.06 7.70 7.85
N ILE A 337 6.47 7.35 6.71
CA ILE A 337 6.87 7.91 5.41
C ILE A 337 6.86 9.45 5.38
N THR A 338 6.03 10.10 6.20
CA THR A 338 5.92 11.57 6.25
C THR A 338 6.99 12.25 7.11
N TRP A 339 7.60 11.55 8.07
CA TRP A 339 8.51 12.14 9.05
C TRP A 339 9.89 11.50 9.12
N ALA A 340 10.09 10.35 8.46
CA ALA A 340 11.36 9.64 8.43
C ALA A 340 12.48 10.53 7.87
N ASP A 341 13.55 10.68 8.65
CA ASP A 341 14.66 11.58 8.34
C ASP A 341 15.33 11.29 6.99
N GLN A 342 15.45 10.01 6.65
CA GLN A 342 16.08 9.56 5.40
C GLN A 342 15.21 9.90 4.19
N VAL A 343 13.89 9.64 4.27
CA VAL A 343 12.93 9.87 3.18
C VAL A 343 12.76 11.36 2.92
N ARG A 344 12.57 12.18 3.97
CA ARG A 344 12.43 13.64 3.82
C ARG A 344 13.64 14.26 3.11
N LYS A 345 14.86 13.80 3.42
CA LYS A 345 16.10 14.28 2.80
C LYS A 345 16.14 13.94 1.31
N ALA A 346 15.75 12.73 0.92
CA ALA A 346 15.70 12.33 -0.49
C ALA A 346 14.66 13.16 -1.29
N ILE A 347 13.48 13.39 -0.72
CA ILE A 347 12.42 14.19 -1.36
C ILE A 347 12.84 15.66 -1.50
N ILE A 348 13.32 16.29 -0.42
CA ILE A 348 13.67 17.71 -0.46
C ILE A 348 14.87 18.00 -1.37
N ARG A 349 15.90 17.15 -1.37
CA ARG A 349 17.05 17.34 -2.25
C ARG A 349 16.67 17.15 -3.72
N SER A 350 15.79 16.19 -4.04
CA SER A 350 15.29 16.04 -5.41
C SER A 350 14.45 17.24 -5.86
N LEU A 351 13.66 17.85 -4.97
CA LEU A 351 12.92 19.08 -5.27
C LEU A 351 13.85 20.26 -5.58
N TYR A 352 14.93 20.45 -4.81
CA TYR A 352 15.90 21.52 -5.11
C TYR A 352 16.62 21.33 -6.45
N ASP A 353 16.86 20.08 -6.87
CA ASP A 353 17.41 19.77 -8.19
C ASP A 353 16.37 19.96 -9.32
N VAL A 354 15.08 19.96 -9.02
CA VAL A 354 13.96 20.15 -9.97
C VAL A 354 13.58 21.62 -10.16
N VAL A 355 13.70 22.43 -9.12
CA VAL A 355 13.25 23.83 -9.11
C VAL A 355 14.13 24.72 -9.98
N ASP A 356 13.50 25.64 -10.71
CA ASP A 356 14.15 26.70 -11.48
C ASP A 356 13.27 27.96 -11.54
N VAL A 357 13.62 28.96 -10.73
CA VAL A 357 12.87 30.21 -10.61
C VAL A 357 12.97 31.13 -11.83
N ARG A 358 13.88 30.84 -12.78
CA ARG A 358 14.04 31.62 -14.02
C ARG A 358 12.91 31.36 -15.00
N ARG A 359 12.07 30.35 -14.74
CA ARG A 359 10.91 29.96 -15.55
C ARG A 359 9.64 30.25 -14.74
N ALA A 360 8.57 30.70 -15.41
CA ALA A 360 7.30 30.97 -14.75
C ALA A 360 6.76 29.73 -14.00
N GLY A 361 6.88 28.54 -14.59
CA GLY A 361 6.50 27.27 -13.94
C GLY A 361 7.37 26.83 -12.76
N GLN A 362 8.37 27.61 -12.34
CA GLN A 362 9.26 27.36 -11.19
C GLN A 362 9.99 26.00 -11.18
N THR A 363 9.92 25.21 -12.25
CA THR A 363 10.52 23.88 -12.36
C THR A 363 11.13 23.66 -13.75
N LYS A 364 12.07 22.72 -13.83
CA LYS A 364 12.70 22.26 -15.08
C LYS A 364 11.69 21.58 -16.02
N PRO A 365 12.00 21.43 -17.32
CA PRO A 365 11.17 20.68 -18.26
C PRO A 365 10.91 19.22 -17.81
N PRO A 366 9.81 18.57 -18.25
CA PRO A 366 9.45 17.21 -17.82
C PRO A 366 10.57 16.18 -17.92
N LEU A 367 11.28 16.11 -19.06
CA LEU A 367 12.38 15.16 -19.27
C LEU A 367 13.52 15.34 -18.25
N GLU A 368 13.93 16.58 -18.00
CA GLU A 368 14.98 16.89 -17.02
C GLU A 368 14.52 16.55 -15.60
N ARG A 369 13.26 16.82 -15.25
CA ARG A 369 12.71 16.44 -13.94
C ARG A 369 12.70 14.93 -13.75
N MET A 370 12.31 14.18 -14.77
CA MET A 370 12.35 12.71 -14.70
C MET A 370 13.76 12.18 -14.51
N ASN A 371 14.76 12.76 -15.18
CA ASN A 371 16.16 12.38 -14.95
C ASN A 371 16.61 12.66 -13.51
N VAL A 372 16.19 13.79 -12.93
CA VAL A 372 16.45 14.13 -11.52
C VAL A 372 15.76 13.13 -10.58
N PHE A 373 14.47 12.84 -10.80
CA PHE A 373 13.75 11.89 -9.95
C PHE A 373 14.30 10.48 -10.04
N ARG A 374 14.66 10.01 -11.24
CA ARG A 374 15.32 8.71 -11.43
C ARG A 374 16.66 8.66 -10.68
N LYS A 375 17.48 9.71 -10.78
CA LYS A 375 18.75 9.81 -10.04
C LYS A 375 18.58 9.70 -8.52
N TRP A 376 17.57 10.36 -7.95
CA TRP A 376 17.40 10.43 -6.49
C TRP A 376 16.65 9.23 -5.91
N PHE A 377 15.72 8.64 -6.67
CA PHE A 377 14.83 7.60 -6.16
C PHE A 377 15.16 6.20 -6.64
N LEU A 378 15.76 6.04 -7.84
CA LEU A 378 16.16 4.74 -8.35
C LEU A 378 17.62 4.42 -7.97
N THR A 379 18.02 3.16 -8.16
CA THR A 379 19.33 2.67 -7.70
C THR A 379 20.46 2.98 -8.67
N GLY A 380 20.15 3.20 -9.95
CA GLY A 380 21.11 3.28 -11.05
C GLY A 380 21.48 1.93 -11.66
N LEU A 381 20.92 0.83 -11.13
CA LEU A 381 21.09 -0.55 -11.60
C LEU A 381 19.94 -1.01 -12.52
N GLU A 382 18.96 -0.15 -12.78
CA GLU A 382 17.86 -0.43 -13.71
C GLU A 382 18.38 -0.48 -15.16
N ALA A 383 17.79 -1.33 -16.00
CA ALA A 383 18.25 -1.56 -17.37
C ALA A 383 18.32 -0.29 -18.23
N ASP A 384 17.35 0.62 -18.06
CA ASP A 384 17.26 1.88 -18.81
C ASP A 384 17.96 3.06 -18.13
N SER A 385 18.84 2.80 -17.16
CA SER A 385 19.56 3.85 -16.43
C SER A 385 20.60 4.54 -17.35
N PRO A 386 20.45 5.85 -17.63
CA PRO A 386 21.33 6.54 -18.57
C PRO A 386 22.73 6.73 -17.97
N LYS A 387 23.77 6.24 -18.68
CA LYS A 387 25.18 6.46 -18.32
C LYS A 387 25.65 7.82 -18.83
N GLN A 388 26.21 8.64 -17.94
CA GLN A 388 26.70 9.99 -18.24
C GLN A 388 28.16 10.00 -18.70
N MET A 389 28.95 9.00 -18.30
CA MET A 389 30.38 8.92 -18.61
C MET A 389 30.68 8.99 -20.11
N PRO A 390 30.00 8.27 -21.03
CA PRO A 390 30.30 8.32 -22.46
C PRO A 390 30.23 9.73 -23.06
N ALA A 391 29.21 10.50 -22.66
CA ALA A 391 28.99 11.89 -23.12
C ALA A 391 29.92 12.92 -22.45
N SER A 392 30.64 12.53 -21.39
CA SER A 392 31.54 13.44 -20.68
C SER A 392 32.81 13.74 -21.49
N LYS A 393 33.43 14.90 -21.21
CA LYS A 393 34.71 15.30 -21.82
C LYS A 393 35.89 14.70 -21.05
N HIS A 394 37.01 14.45 -21.73
CA HIS A 394 38.29 14.16 -21.07
C HIS A 394 38.66 15.33 -20.14
N ARG A 395 38.93 15.03 -18.87
CA ARG A 395 39.26 16.05 -17.85
C ARG A 395 40.58 15.77 -17.14
N VAL A 396 41.06 14.54 -17.17
CA VAL A 396 42.23 14.10 -16.40
C VAL A 396 43.33 13.66 -17.36
N LEU A 397 44.54 14.19 -17.20
CA LEU A 397 45.75 13.66 -17.80
C LEU A 397 46.46 12.81 -16.74
N LEU A 398 46.60 11.51 -16.98
CA LEU A 398 47.31 10.58 -16.12
C LEU A 398 48.68 10.27 -16.73
N THR A 399 49.75 10.61 -16.01
CA THR A 399 51.13 10.30 -16.41
C THR A 399 51.62 9.12 -15.57
N LEU A 400 52.00 8.04 -16.23
CA LEU A 400 52.40 6.77 -15.61
C LEU A 400 53.93 6.65 -15.61
N GLY A 401 54.51 6.31 -14.45
CA GLY A 401 55.94 6.05 -14.28
C GLY A 401 56.31 4.57 -14.39
N ASP A 402 57.55 4.26 -14.04
CA ASP A 402 58.01 2.88 -13.90
C ASP A 402 57.42 2.18 -12.66
N GLU A 403 57.44 0.83 -12.66
CA GLU A 403 57.04 0.03 -11.50
C GLU A 403 57.86 0.43 -10.26
N PRO A 404 57.26 0.52 -9.06
CA PRO A 404 55.99 -0.11 -8.63
C PRO A 404 54.75 0.80 -8.65
N ARG A 405 54.87 2.07 -9.05
CA ARG A 405 53.77 3.07 -8.90
C ARG A 405 52.67 2.95 -9.96
N SER A 406 53.01 2.42 -11.13
CA SER A 406 52.04 2.03 -12.15
C SER A 406 52.27 0.59 -12.57
N SER A 407 51.26 -0.26 -12.38
CA SER A 407 51.29 -1.66 -12.81
C SER A 407 50.12 -1.98 -13.71
N LEU A 408 50.39 -2.75 -14.78
CA LEU A 408 49.36 -3.31 -15.65
C LEU A 408 48.99 -4.69 -15.14
N SER A 409 47.70 -4.90 -14.87
CA SER A 409 47.22 -6.21 -14.41
C SER A 409 47.40 -7.26 -15.51
N THR A 410 47.98 -8.41 -15.15
CA THR A 410 48.09 -9.59 -16.03
C THR A 410 46.79 -10.40 -16.07
N THR A 411 45.89 -10.18 -15.11
CA THR A 411 44.58 -10.83 -15.00
C THR A 411 43.45 -9.84 -15.26
N ASN A 412 42.27 -10.34 -15.66
CA ASN A 412 41.07 -9.53 -15.86
C ASN A 412 40.41 -9.04 -14.56
N ASN A 413 41.11 -9.15 -13.43
CA ASN A 413 40.66 -8.71 -12.13
C ASN A 413 41.78 -7.99 -11.36
N ILE A 414 41.40 -7.05 -10.50
CA ILE A 414 42.30 -6.32 -9.61
C ILE A 414 41.68 -6.37 -8.21
N THR A 415 42.47 -6.81 -7.24
CA THR A 415 42.11 -6.78 -5.83
C THR A 415 43.09 -5.90 -5.05
N LEU A 416 42.56 -4.97 -4.27
CA LEU A 416 43.27 -4.14 -3.30
C LEU A 416 42.71 -4.50 -1.93
N ARG A 417 43.55 -5.06 -1.05
CA ARG A 417 43.16 -5.43 0.33
C ARG A 417 43.45 -4.33 1.36
N SER A 418 44.37 -3.44 1.03
CA SER A 418 44.71 -2.24 1.79
C SER A 418 45.01 -1.11 0.82
N LEU A 419 44.68 0.11 1.21
CA LEU A 419 45.04 1.33 0.49
C LEU A 419 46.25 1.98 1.16
N GLY A 420 47.02 2.75 0.41
CA GLY A 420 48.20 3.48 0.90
C GLY A 420 49.41 2.60 1.21
N ALA A 421 49.44 1.35 0.73
CA ALA A 421 50.53 0.41 0.98
C ALA A 421 51.89 0.81 0.35
N GLN A 422 51.87 1.76 -0.58
CA GLN A 422 53.06 2.26 -1.30
C GLN A 422 53.57 3.60 -0.74
N ASP A 423 53.00 4.11 0.37
CA ASP A 423 53.26 5.43 1.00
C ASP A 423 53.07 6.66 0.08
N GLU A 424 52.87 6.45 -1.22
CA GLU A 424 52.63 7.45 -2.26
C GLU A 424 51.47 7.01 -3.18
N PRO A 425 50.83 7.96 -3.91
CA PRO A 425 49.78 7.63 -4.85
C PRO A 425 50.26 6.63 -5.92
N SER A 426 49.43 5.63 -6.21
CA SER A 426 49.72 4.56 -7.16
C SER A 426 48.52 4.25 -8.05
N ALA A 427 48.75 3.69 -9.24
CA ALA A 427 47.71 3.31 -10.17
C ALA A 427 47.85 1.86 -10.63
N LYS A 428 46.74 1.13 -10.65
CA LYS A 428 46.63 -0.18 -11.30
C LYS A 428 45.76 -0.08 -12.54
N LEU A 429 46.26 -0.60 -13.66
CA LEU A 429 45.59 -0.54 -14.96
C LEU A 429 44.99 -1.89 -15.31
N LEU A 430 43.74 -1.88 -15.79
CA LEU A 430 43.06 -3.03 -16.37
C LEU A 430 42.87 -2.79 -17.86
N ALA A 431 43.37 -3.71 -18.69
CA ALA A 431 43.21 -3.61 -20.15
C ALA A 431 41.77 -3.93 -20.56
N ILE A 432 41.17 -3.06 -21.38
CA ILE A 432 39.83 -3.27 -21.93
C ILE A 432 39.96 -4.18 -23.15
N PRO A 433 39.33 -5.38 -23.15
CA PRO A 433 39.39 -6.28 -24.29
C PRO A 433 38.70 -5.67 -25.51
N SER A 434 39.36 -5.73 -26.67
CA SER A 434 38.72 -5.37 -27.96
C SER A 434 37.53 -6.28 -28.22
N SER A 435 36.37 -5.73 -28.60
CA SER A 435 35.13 -6.50 -28.79
C SER A 435 35.36 -7.73 -29.68
N SER A 436 35.23 -8.94 -29.13
CA SER A 436 35.34 -10.18 -29.88
C SER A 436 34.10 -10.35 -30.76
N ARG A 437 34.28 -10.71 -32.03
CA ARG A 437 33.19 -11.10 -32.97
C ARG A 437 32.39 -12.34 -32.53
N LYS A 438 32.78 -13.02 -31.44
CA LYS A 438 32.11 -14.21 -30.91
C LYS A 438 31.34 -13.88 -29.63
N GLY A 439 30.08 -13.51 -29.79
CA GLY A 439 28.94 -13.97 -28.98
C GLY A 439 28.79 -13.59 -27.50
N THR A 440 29.85 -13.39 -26.71
CA THR A 440 29.70 -13.15 -25.25
C THR A 440 29.77 -11.66 -24.92
N GLN A 441 28.73 -11.16 -24.26
CA GLN A 441 28.64 -9.80 -23.75
C GLN A 441 29.45 -9.71 -22.46
N LYS A 442 30.41 -8.77 -22.39
CA LYS A 442 31.27 -8.56 -21.23
C LYS A 442 30.88 -7.27 -20.52
N TYR A 443 31.10 -7.21 -19.22
CA TYR A 443 30.88 -5.99 -18.45
C TYR A 443 32.04 -5.74 -17.49
N PHE A 444 32.29 -4.47 -17.23
CA PHE A 444 33.21 -4.02 -16.19
C PHE A 444 32.41 -3.81 -14.90
N SER A 445 32.93 -4.31 -13.78
CA SER A 445 32.39 -4.01 -12.46
C SER A 445 33.48 -3.62 -11.48
N PHE A 446 33.13 -2.69 -10.58
CA PHE A 446 34.02 -2.19 -9.55
C PHE A 446 33.25 -1.99 -8.25
N LEU A 447 33.82 -2.44 -7.14
CA LEU A 447 33.24 -2.35 -5.81
C LEU A 447 34.31 -1.95 -4.78
N THR A 448 33.99 -0.99 -3.91
CA THR A 448 34.87 -0.55 -2.81
C THR A 448 34.07 -0.06 -1.60
N ASP A 449 34.68 -0.09 -0.42
CA ASP A 449 34.16 0.52 0.81
C ASP A 449 34.52 2.01 0.96
N ARG A 450 35.42 2.53 0.12
CA ARG A 450 35.94 3.91 0.19
C ARG A 450 35.32 4.86 -0.83
N PRO A 451 35.27 6.16 -0.52
CA PRO A 451 34.68 7.15 -1.41
C PRO A 451 35.70 7.58 -2.50
N GLU A 452 35.21 8.29 -3.51
CA GLU A 452 36.01 8.73 -4.68
C GLU A 452 37.23 9.62 -4.33
N HIS A 453 37.23 10.22 -3.13
CA HIS A 453 38.33 11.07 -2.67
C HIS A 453 39.61 10.30 -2.31
N GLU A 454 39.47 9.08 -1.77
CA GLU A 454 40.60 8.20 -1.43
C GLU A 454 40.99 7.32 -2.63
N LEU A 455 40.00 6.87 -3.39
CA LEU A 455 40.19 5.95 -4.52
C LEU A 455 39.41 6.43 -5.74
N GLU A 456 40.10 6.67 -6.86
CA GLU A 456 39.49 7.21 -8.08
C GLU A 456 39.55 6.19 -9.24
N VAL A 457 38.42 5.98 -9.91
CA VAL A 457 38.34 5.15 -11.13
C VAL A 457 38.32 6.07 -12.35
N LEU A 458 39.21 5.81 -13.30
CA LEU A 458 39.39 6.60 -14.51
C LEU A 458 39.33 5.71 -15.76
N PHE A 459 38.61 6.14 -16.78
CA PHE A 459 38.57 5.48 -18.09
C PHE A 459 39.50 6.19 -19.04
N CYS A 460 40.52 5.51 -19.55
CA CYS A 460 41.71 6.13 -20.14
C CYS A 460 42.02 5.61 -21.56
N SER A 461 42.49 6.52 -22.42
CA SER A 461 43.03 6.23 -23.75
C SER A 461 44.42 6.85 -23.89
N THR A 462 45.27 6.28 -24.76
CA THR A 462 46.60 6.82 -25.04
C THR A 462 46.56 8.26 -25.58
N PHE A 463 47.46 9.11 -25.08
CA PHE A 463 47.66 10.48 -25.54
C PHE A 463 48.83 10.50 -26.53
N PRO A 464 48.79 11.22 -27.68
CA PRO A 464 47.86 12.28 -28.10
C PRO A 464 46.62 11.75 -28.82
N LEU A 465 45.45 12.35 -28.56
CA LEU A 465 44.26 12.08 -29.38
C LEU A 465 44.60 12.36 -30.85
N VAL A 466 44.34 11.38 -31.72
CA VAL A 466 44.62 11.47 -33.15
C VAL A 466 44.00 12.76 -33.71
N THR A 467 44.84 13.60 -34.32
CA THR A 467 44.55 14.89 -35.00
C THR A 467 44.20 16.13 -34.13
N GLY A 468 45.19 17.00 -33.90
CA GLY A 468 45.02 18.45 -34.09
C GLY A 468 44.69 19.37 -32.91
N ALA A 469 44.51 18.90 -31.67
CA ALA A 469 44.24 19.82 -30.54
C ALA A 469 44.98 19.41 -29.25
N SER A 470 46.11 20.05 -28.98
CA SER A 470 46.76 20.03 -27.67
C SER A 470 46.06 21.00 -26.71
N THR A 471 44.81 20.74 -26.35
CA THR A 471 44.16 21.44 -25.24
C THR A 471 44.70 20.90 -23.91
N PRO A 472 45.24 21.75 -23.02
CA PRO A 472 45.66 21.31 -21.69
C PRO A 472 44.44 20.78 -20.93
N LEU A 473 44.52 19.53 -20.47
CA LEU A 473 43.48 18.93 -19.64
C LEU A 473 43.53 19.55 -18.24
N PRO A 474 42.37 19.85 -17.62
CA PRO A 474 42.28 20.68 -16.41
C PRO A 474 42.82 20.02 -15.14
N VAL A 475 42.89 18.69 -15.08
CA VAL A 475 43.45 17.95 -13.93
C VAL A 475 44.61 17.11 -14.43
N GLN A 476 45.77 17.22 -13.78
CA GLN A 476 46.94 16.41 -14.08
C GLN A 476 47.29 15.56 -12.84
N ILE A 477 47.40 14.26 -13.02
CA ILE A 477 47.86 13.31 -12.01
C ILE A 477 49.18 12.74 -12.54
N ASP A 478 50.27 13.13 -11.90
CA ASP A 478 51.61 12.69 -12.29
C ASP A 478 52.13 11.64 -11.30
N LEU A 479 52.34 10.43 -11.81
CA LEU A 479 52.89 9.29 -11.06
C LEU A 479 54.32 8.94 -11.51
N SER A 480 54.94 9.71 -12.42
CA SER A 480 56.22 9.36 -13.04
C SER A 480 57.46 9.99 -12.39
N ASN A 481 57.29 10.75 -11.30
CA ASN A 481 58.40 11.48 -10.66
C ASN A 481 59.26 12.30 -11.66
N GLY A 482 58.66 12.78 -12.75
CA GLY A 482 59.34 13.57 -13.78
C GLY A 482 60.08 12.77 -14.85
N ASP A 483 59.85 11.46 -14.98
CA ASP A 483 60.45 10.65 -16.04
C ASP A 483 59.97 11.12 -17.44
N PRO A 484 60.88 11.52 -18.35
CA PRO A 484 60.52 11.94 -19.71
C PRO A 484 59.99 10.81 -20.60
N SER A 485 60.20 9.53 -20.23
CA SER A 485 59.71 8.35 -20.95
C SER A 485 58.31 7.88 -20.52
N ALA A 486 57.71 8.59 -19.56
CA ALA A 486 56.42 8.27 -18.97
C ALA A 486 55.25 8.26 -19.97
N SER A 487 54.42 7.22 -19.88
CA SER A 487 53.23 7.09 -20.72
C SER A 487 52.13 8.05 -20.26
N ARG A 488 51.58 8.85 -21.19
CA ARG A 488 50.52 9.81 -20.91
C ARG A 488 49.17 9.27 -21.41
N LEU A 489 48.18 9.29 -20.54
CA LEU A 489 46.81 8.86 -20.85
C LEU A 489 45.82 10.02 -20.65
N ALA A 490 44.90 10.20 -21.58
CA ALA A 490 43.74 11.06 -21.39
C ALA A 490 42.59 10.26 -20.80
N CYS A 491 42.02 10.73 -19.70
CA CYS A 491 41.01 10.00 -18.96
C CYS A 491 39.72 10.80 -18.68
N LYS A 492 38.63 10.04 -18.56
CA LYS A 492 37.31 10.49 -18.11
C LYS A 492 36.99 9.93 -16.73
N ARG A 493 36.14 10.65 -16.00
CA ARG A 493 35.58 10.23 -14.70
C ARG A 493 34.19 9.64 -14.89
N PRO A 494 33.76 8.70 -14.02
CA PRO A 494 32.40 8.15 -14.03
C PRO A 494 31.31 9.21 -13.75
N GLY A 495 31.64 10.32 -13.10
CA GLY A 495 30.69 11.41 -12.87
C GLY A 495 29.58 10.99 -11.90
N ASN A 496 28.31 11.08 -12.33
CA ASN A 496 27.16 10.69 -11.49
C ASN A 496 26.74 9.23 -11.66
N ASP A 497 27.52 8.42 -12.38
CA ASP A 497 27.19 7.01 -12.66
C ASP A 497 27.50 6.07 -11.46
N VAL A 498 27.91 6.65 -10.33
CA VAL A 498 28.22 5.96 -9.07
C VAL A 498 26.94 5.44 -8.41
N ILE A 499 26.95 4.15 -8.07
CA ILE A 499 25.84 3.45 -7.42
C ILE A 499 26.20 3.22 -5.96
N PHE A 500 25.32 3.63 -5.04
CA PHE A 500 25.50 3.40 -3.61
C PHE A 500 24.80 2.11 -3.17
N LEU A 501 25.56 1.21 -2.56
CA LEU A 501 25.05 -0.03 -1.98
C LEU A 501 25.19 0.01 -0.44
N PRO A 502 24.25 -0.58 0.33
CA PRO A 502 24.39 -0.63 1.77
C PRO A 502 25.58 -1.51 2.16
N ALA A 503 26.38 -1.05 3.12
CA ALA A 503 27.58 -1.77 3.54
C ALA A 503 27.25 -3.12 4.21
N SER A 504 27.84 -4.17 3.67
CA SER A 504 27.62 -5.55 4.09
C SER A 504 28.88 -6.12 4.73
N ASN A 505 28.96 -5.97 6.06
CA ASN A 505 30.06 -6.45 6.87
C ASN A 505 29.52 -7.40 7.93
N ARG A 506 30.39 -8.11 8.66
CA ARG A 506 29.96 -9.04 9.72
C ARG A 506 29.19 -8.39 10.87
N ALA A 507 29.43 -7.10 11.11
CA ALA A 507 28.71 -6.31 12.09
C ALA A 507 27.38 -5.72 11.56
N SER A 508 27.16 -5.78 10.24
CA SER A 508 25.94 -5.29 9.60
C SER A 508 24.77 -6.20 9.94
N LYS A 509 23.66 -5.59 10.39
CA LYS A 509 22.40 -6.28 10.71
C LYS A 509 21.25 -5.81 9.82
N TYR A 510 21.20 -4.52 9.52
CA TYR A 510 20.17 -3.90 8.69
C TYR A 510 20.81 -2.94 7.69
N PRO A 511 20.26 -2.84 6.46
CA PRO A 511 20.85 -2.02 5.38
C PRO A 511 20.74 -0.52 5.63
N PHE A 512 19.74 -0.07 6.38
CA PHE A 512 19.46 1.35 6.64
C PHE A 512 20.28 1.95 7.80
N ARG A 513 21.19 1.19 8.42
CA ARG A 513 22.05 1.70 9.50
C ARG A 513 23.05 2.71 8.93
N GLN A 514 23.32 3.78 9.68
CA GLN A 514 24.31 4.79 9.29
C GLN A 514 25.73 4.21 9.34
N SER A 515 26.17 3.61 8.24
CA SER A 515 27.54 3.26 7.93
C SER A 515 27.88 3.81 6.55
N GLN A 516 29.18 4.00 6.28
CA GLN A 516 29.62 4.40 4.96
C GLN A 516 29.19 3.35 3.93
N PRO A 517 28.43 3.72 2.88
CA PRO A 517 27.96 2.76 1.89
C PRO A 517 29.08 2.31 0.97
N PHE A 518 28.90 1.14 0.37
CA PHE A 518 29.78 0.69 -0.70
C PHE A 518 29.52 1.50 -1.97
N VAL A 519 30.58 1.73 -2.72
CA VAL A 519 30.55 2.38 -4.04
C VAL A 519 30.68 1.30 -5.09
N TYR A 520 29.68 1.23 -5.97
CA TYR A 520 29.62 0.27 -7.07
C TYR A 520 29.57 1.00 -8.42
N LEU A 521 30.28 0.47 -9.40
CA LEU A 521 30.21 0.91 -10.80
C LEU A 521 30.02 -0.30 -11.69
N GLN A 522 29.17 -0.14 -12.70
CA GLN A 522 28.92 -1.15 -13.71
C GLN A 522 28.75 -0.50 -15.08
N TYR A 523 29.49 -1.01 -16.06
CA TYR A 523 29.43 -0.57 -17.46
C TYR A 523 29.46 -1.78 -18.38
N ASP A 524 28.68 -1.74 -19.45
CA ASP A 524 28.85 -2.67 -20.55
C ASP A 524 30.19 -2.38 -21.24
N ILE A 525 30.88 -3.40 -21.74
CA ILE A 525 32.07 -3.21 -22.56
C ILE A 525 31.78 -2.35 -23.81
N GLN A 526 30.54 -2.35 -24.30
CA GLN A 526 30.09 -1.49 -25.41
C GLN A 526 30.22 0.00 -25.07
N ASP A 527 29.92 0.40 -23.83
CA ASP A 527 30.05 1.78 -23.37
C ASP A 527 31.52 2.21 -23.23
N LEU A 528 32.44 1.23 -23.19
CA LEU A 528 33.87 1.43 -22.94
C LEU A 528 34.76 1.30 -24.18
N GLN A 529 34.20 1.11 -25.38
CA GLN A 529 34.98 0.84 -26.61
C GLN A 529 35.95 1.97 -27.00
N ASP A 530 35.68 3.20 -26.58
CA ASP A 530 36.55 4.36 -26.83
C ASP A 530 37.80 4.38 -25.93
N PHE A 531 37.87 3.49 -24.93
CA PHE A 531 38.95 3.45 -23.93
C PHE A 531 39.78 2.18 -24.08
N GLN A 532 41.08 2.31 -23.76
CA GLN A 532 42.02 1.19 -23.79
C GLN A 532 42.24 0.60 -22.40
N PHE A 533 42.17 1.44 -21.36
CA PHE A 533 42.47 1.05 -19.99
C PHE A 533 41.44 1.60 -19.01
N VAL A 534 41.14 0.83 -17.97
CA VAL A 534 40.54 1.34 -16.73
C VAL A 534 41.64 1.49 -15.70
N ALA A 535 41.88 2.70 -15.23
CA ALA A 535 42.87 3.02 -14.21
C ALA A 535 42.19 3.18 -12.84
N ILE A 536 42.66 2.41 -11.86
CA ILE A 536 42.26 2.52 -10.46
C ILE A 536 43.39 3.22 -9.74
N VAL A 537 43.17 4.46 -9.32
CA VAL A 537 44.17 5.33 -8.69
C VAL A 537 43.91 5.38 -7.19
N ASP A 538 44.83 4.80 -6.42
CA ASP A 538 44.88 4.95 -4.97
C ASP A 538 45.62 6.24 -4.64
N LYS A 539 44.93 7.18 -4.01
CA LYS A 539 45.48 8.48 -3.58
C LYS A 539 45.89 8.49 -2.12
N SER A 540 45.67 7.39 -1.40
CA SER A 540 45.95 7.29 0.02
C SER A 540 47.46 7.30 0.25
N THR A 541 47.92 8.16 1.16
CA THR A 541 49.33 8.20 1.60
C THR A 541 49.55 7.47 2.92
N GLU A 542 48.47 7.15 3.63
CA GLU A 542 48.50 6.38 4.87
C GLU A 542 47.88 5.01 4.65
N ILE A 543 48.49 3.97 5.24
CA ILE A 543 47.99 2.61 5.17
C ILE A 543 46.62 2.54 5.86
N SER A 544 45.58 2.22 5.10
CA SER A 544 44.23 2.03 5.62
C SER A 544 43.69 0.65 5.26
N SER A 545 42.72 0.18 6.06
CA SER A 545 42.04 -1.11 5.84
C SER A 545 41.00 -1.07 4.72
N GLY A 546 40.98 -0.02 3.90
CA GLY A 546 40.09 0.09 2.75
C GLY A 546 40.44 -0.95 1.68
N TRP A 547 39.43 -1.40 0.94
CA TRP A 547 39.59 -2.41 -0.10
C TRP A 547 38.86 -2.01 -1.37
N ALA A 548 39.31 -2.57 -2.49
CA ALA A 548 38.65 -2.40 -3.78
C ALA A 548 38.82 -3.64 -4.64
N ILE A 549 37.77 -3.97 -5.39
CA ILE A 549 37.76 -5.07 -6.34
C ILE A 549 37.26 -4.51 -7.66
N ALA A 550 38.00 -4.80 -8.73
CA ALA A 550 37.59 -4.51 -10.09
C ALA A 550 37.73 -5.77 -10.94
N GLU A 551 36.81 -5.98 -11.86
CA GLU A 551 36.87 -7.11 -12.79
C GLU A 551 36.20 -6.80 -14.12
N ILE A 552 36.61 -7.54 -15.14
CA ILE A 552 35.89 -7.67 -16.41
C ILE A 552 35.41 -9.12 -16.49
N ALA A 553 34.09 -9.29 -16.42
CA ALA A 553 33.44 -10.59 -16.40
C ALA A 553 32.55 -10.81 -17.64
N ASP A 554 32.30 -12.07 -17.97
CA ASP A 554 31.35 -12.48 -18.99
C ASP A 554 29.92 -12.50 -18.39
N GLN A 555 28.94 -11.95 -19.12
CA GLN A 555 27.57 -11.84 -18.64
C GLN A 555 26.90 -13.21 -18.44
N ASP A 556 27.21 -14.18 -19.30
CA ASP A 556 26.67 -15.54 -19.23
C ASP A 556 27.09 -16.28 -17.93
N ASP A 557 28.24 -15.92 -17.35
CA ASP A 557 28.72 -16.49 -16.08
C ASP A 557 28.08 -15.80 -14.86
N SER A 558 27.55 -14.59 -15.05
CA SER A 558 26.94 -13.79 -13.99
C SER A 558 25.43 -14.00 -13.84
N VAL A 559 24.73 -14.38 -14.92
CA VAL A 559 23.26 -14.47 -14.95
C VAL A 559 22.80 -15.92 -15.01
N ILE A 560 21.96 -16.33 -14.04
CA ILE A 560 21.35 -17.65 -13.98
C ILE A 560 19.84 -17.51 -14.16
N ASP A 561 19.34 -17.93 -15.32
CA ASP A 561 17.91 -17.96 -15.64
C ASP A 561 17.25 -19.28 -15.19
N SER A 562 16.39 -19.20 -14.18
CA SER A 562 15.62 -20.35 -13.71
C SER A 562 14.35 -20.55 -14.53
N ARG A 563 14.13 -21.77 -15.03
CA ARG A 563 12.89 -22.16 -15.74
C ARG A 563 11.92 -22.97 -14.87
N VAL A 564 12.05 -22.88 -13.55
CA VAL A 564 11.21 -23.62 -12.60
C VAL A 564 9.79 -23.09 -12.65
N SER A 565 8.79 -23.98 -12.79
CA SER A 565 7.38 -23.60 -12.73
C SER A 565 6.94 -23.26 -11.31
N LEU A 566 5.89 -22.45 -11.14
CA LEU A 566 5.35 -22.09 -9.83
C LEU A 566 4.95 -23.34 -9.01
N SER A 567 4.35 -24.35 -9.65
CA SER A 567 3.95 -25.59 -9.00
C SER A 567 5.15 -26.39 -8.48
N MET A 568 6.24 -26.47 -9.26
CA MET A 568 7.46 -27.16 -8.84
C MET A 568 8.16 -26.40 -7.71
N LEU A 569 8.18 -25.06 -7.78
CA LEU A 569 8.74 -24.20 -6.75
C LEU A 569 8.00 -24.35 -5.41
N LEU A 570 6.67 -24.47 -5.43
CA LEU A 570 5.86 -24.65 -4.22
C LEU A 570 5.98 -26.05 -3.62
N LEU A 571 6.25 -27.09 -4.42
CA LEU A 571 6.37 -28.47 -3.94
C LEU A 571 7.77 -28.81 -3.42
N ARG A 572 8.83 -28.36 -4.10
CA ARG A 572 10.22 -28.74 -3.79
C ARG A 572 11.12 -27.58 -3.39
N GLY A 573 10.71 -26.33 -3.60
CA GLY A 573 11.60 -25.18 -3.53
C GLY A 573 12.54 -25.11 -4.75
N ALA A 574 13.51 -24.21 -4.68
CA ALA A 574 14.59 -24.08 -5.66
C ALA A 574 15.94 -24.04 -4.94
N SER A 575 16.95 -24.65 -5.55
CA SER A 575 18.33 -24.63 -5.06
C SER A 575 19.26 -24.31 -6.22
N PHE A 576 20.17 -23.37 -6.01
CA PHE A 576 21.17 -22.93 -6.97
C PHE A 576 22.54 -23.01 -6.30
N GLU A 577 23.56 -23.44 -7.05
CA GLU A 577 24.93 -23.47 -6.58
C GLU A 577 25.76 -22.52 -7.44
N LEU A 578 26.37 -21.53 -6.81
CA LEU A 578 27.32 -20.63 -7.47
C LEU A 578 28.74 -21.19 -7.28
N PRO A 579 29.52 -21.33 -8.36
CA PRO A 579 30.84 -21.93 -8.31
C PRO A 579 31.84 -21.09 -7.49
N PRO A 580 32.99 -21.68 -7.07
CA PRO A 580 34.06 -20.95 -6.38
C PRO A 580 34.62 -19.78 -7.20
N SER A 581 34.91 -20.02 -8.49
CA SER A 581 35.29 -18.99 -9.46
C SER A 581 34.04 -18.37 -10.07
N ARG A 582 33.64 -17.20 -9.55
CA ARG A 582 32.46 -16.45 -10.01
C ARG A 582 32.73 -14.94 -10.02
N PRO A 583 31.98 -14.15 -10.81
CA PRO A 583 32.00 -12.70 -10.72
C PRO A 583 31.57 -12.18 -9.34
N ILE A 584 31.94 -10.95 -9.02
CA ILE A 584 31.57 -10.25 -7.78
C ILE A 584 30.05 -10.20 -7.61
N MET A 585 29.33 -9.90 -8.70
CA MET A 585 27.87 -9.79 -8.75
C MET A 585 27.30 -10.91 -9.62
N ASN A 586 26.43 -11.73 -9.03
CA ASN A 586 25.69 -12.79 -9.71
C ASN A 586 24.19 -12.50 -9.61
N GLU A 587 23.45 -12.73 -10.69
CA GLU A 587 22.02 -12.50 -10.77
C GLU A 587 21.27 -13.82 -10.99
N ILE A 588 20.32 -14.15 -10.12
CA ILE A 588 19.43 -15.30 -10.28
C ILE A 588 18.03 -14.79 -10.63
N ARG A 589 17.55 -15.11 -11.83
CA ARG A 589 16.23 -14.70 -12.32
C ARG A 589 15.23 -15.85 -12.18
N ILE A 590 14.11 -15.60 -11.51
CA ILE A 590 13.06 -16.61 -11.30
C ILE A 590 11.70 -16.04 -11.78
N PRO A 591 11.36 -16.17 -13.07
CA PRO A 591 10.12 -15.64 -13.64
C PRO A 591 8.84 -16.17 -12.97
N ALA A 592 8.87 -17.37 -12.40
CA ALA A 592 7.72 -17.93 -11.70
C ALA A 592 7.37 -17.19 -10.40
N LEU A 593 8.30 -16.41 -9.82
CA LEU A 593 8.05 -15.57 -8.66
C LEU A 593 7.48 -14.21 -9.09
N HIS A 594 6.17 -14.12 -9.23
CA HIS A 594 5.51 -12.85 -9.55
C HIS A 594 4.30 -12.54 -8.66
N SER A 595 3.76 -13.52 -7.93
CA SER A 595 2.56 -13.32 -7.11
C SER A 595 2.88 -12.72 -5.74
N SER A 596 2.22 -11.61 -5.40
CA SER A 596 2.38 -10.93 -4.11
C SER A 596 1.73 -11.68 -2.93
N LEU A 597 0.97 -12.73 -3.22
CA LEU A 597 0.29 -13.56 -2.21
C LEU A 597 1.21 -14.59 -1.55
N LEU A 598 2.35 -14.89 -2.16
CA LEU A 598 3.26 -15.93 -1.73
C LEU A 598 4.52 -15.30 -1.12
N THR A 599 4.94 -15.84 0.02
CA THR A 599 6.19 -15.48 0.70
C THR A 599 7.15 -16.66 0.71
N TYR A 600 8.45 -16.36 0.77
CA TYR A 600 9.49 -17.37 0.68
C TYR A 600 10.59 -17.10 1.71
N THR A 601 11.27 -18.16 2.14
CA THR A 601 12.48 -18.06 2.95
C THR A 601 13.67 -18.42 2.07
N MET A 602 14.66 -17.52 2.01
CA MET A 602 15.90 -17.73 1.28
C MET A 602 17.05 -17.94 2.25
N ARG A 603 17.93 -18.89 1.95
CA ARG A 603 19.15 -19.17 2.72
C ARG A 603 20.34 -19.24 1.79
N ILE A 604 21.42 -18.57 2.18
CA ILE A 604 22.73 -18.63 1.53
C ILE A 604 23.71 -19.30 2.49
N ARG A 605 24.38 -20.34 2.02
CA ARG A 605 25.45 -21.03 2.75
C ARG A 605 26.75 -20.90 1.98
N GLN A 606 27.77 -20.39 2.68
CA GLN A 606 29.13 -20.32 2.17
C GLN A 606 30.00 -21.31 2.95
N HIS A 607 30.65 -22.23 2.23
CA HIS A 607 31.52 -23.23 2.83
C HIS A 607 32.98 -22.84 2.63
N GLY A 608 33.72 -22.53 3.71
CA GLY A 608 35.18 -22.46 3.64
C GLY A 608 35.84 -21.08 3.53
N CYS A 609 35.12 -19.96 3.67
CA CYS A 609 35.79 -18.65 3.79
C CYS A 609 36.19 -18.34 5.25
N GLY A 610 37.49 -18.14 5.48
CA GLY A 610 38.07 -17.85 6.80
C GLY A 610 37.76 -16.45 7.33
N VAL A 611 38.06 -16.21 8.61
CA VAL A 611 37.72 -14.93 9.26
C VAL A 611 38.49 -13.76 8.68
N ASP A 612 39.76 -13.97 8.36
CA ASP A 612 40.71 -12.90 8.00
C ASP A 612 40.81 -12.66 6.48
N ASN A 613 40.22 -13.55 5.66
CA ASN A 613 40.33 -13.48 4.19
C ASN A 613 39.13 -12.80 3.51
N GLU A 614 37.98 -12.73 4.18
CA GLU A 614 36.74 -12.15 3.65
C GLU A 614 36.78 -10.62 3.71
N LEU A 615 36.70 -9.95 2.55
CA LEU A 615 36.65 -8.49 2.41
C LEU A 615 35.28 -7.92 2.80
N PHE A 616 34.21 -8.60 2.40
CA PHE A 616 32.84 -8.22 2.72
C PHE A 616 31.91 -9.44 2.74
N THR A 617 30.83 -9.38 3.52
CA THR A 617 29.87 -10.48 3.62
C THR A 617 28.82 -10.40 2.51
N PRO A 618 28.20 -11.53 2.10
CA PRO A 618 27.22 -11.54 1.02
C PRO A 618 26.12 -10.49 1.18
N LEU A 619 25.97 -9.65 0.16
CA LEU A 619 24.92 -8.64 0.03
C LEU A 619 23.90 -9.15 -0.99
N LEU A 620 22.63 -9.19 -0.60
CA LEU A 620 21.53 -9.60 -1.46
C LEU A 620 20.65 -8.39 -1.79
N ARG A 621 20.32 -8.20 -3.06
CA ARG A 621 19.23 -7.34 -3.51
C ARG A 621 18.16 -8.19 -4.19
N GLN A 622 16.96 -8.15 -3.63
CA GLN A 622 15.75 -8.59 -4.30
C GLN A 622 15.22 -7.42 -5.13
N HIS A 623 14.93 -7.64 -6.41
CA HIS A 623 14.33 -6.60 -7.24
C HIS A 623 13.30 -7.11 -8.26
N ILE A 624 12.42 -6.20 -8.65
CA ILE A 624 11.45 -6.34 -9.74
C ILE A 624 11.58 -5.08 -10.60
N GLU A 625 11.78 -5.26 -11.90
CA GLU A 625 11.99 -4.14 -12.83
C GLU A 625 10.77 -3.20 -12.89
N SER A 626 9.56 -3.75 -12.83
CA SER A 626 8.32 -3.01 -12.98
C SER A 626 7.36 -3.43 -11.86
N PRO A 627 7.07 -2.59 -10.83
CA PRO A 627 7.22 -1.12 -10.76
C PRO A 627 8.45 -0.62 -9.95
N TYR A 628 9.67 -1.04 -10.29
CA TYR A 628 10.92 -0.68 -9.57
C TYR A 628 10.91 -0.99 -8.07
N GLU A 629 10.56 -2.23 -7.72
CA GLU A 629 10.71 -2.72 -6.34
C GLU A 629 12.17 -3.15 -6.12
N SER A 630 12.79 -2.67 -5.04
CA SER A 630 14.13 -3.11 -4.63
C SER A 630 14.22 -3.19 -3.11
N LYS A 631 14.84 -4.26 -2.62
CA LYS A 631 15.05 -4.51 -1.19
C LYS A 631 16.42 -5.12 -0.97
N TYR A 632 17.17 -4.57 -0.03
CA TYR A 632 18.53 -4.99 0.28
C TYR A 632 18.60 -5.77 1.59
N PHE A 633 19.48 -6.77 1.63
CA PHE A 633 19.79 -7.54 2.83
C PHE A 633 21.31 -7.65 2.97
N VAL A 634 21.82 -7.14 4.09
CA VAL A 634 23.25 -7.12 4.43
C VAL A 634 23.62 -8.32 5.29
N ASN A 635 24.84 -8.83 5.17
CA ASN A 635 25.33 -10.00 5.91
C ASN A 635 24.36 -11.19 5.80
N PHE A 636 23.91 -11.44 4.57
CA PHE A 636 22.76 -12.31 4.34
C PHE A 636 23.13 -13.78 4.48
N LYS A 637 22.46 -14.47 5.41
CA LYS A 637 22.57 -15.93 5.63
C LYS A 637 21.22 -16.60 5.48
N GLU A 638 20.21 -16.01 6.11
CA GLU A 638 18.82 -16.44 6.04
C GLU A 638 17.93 -15.21 6.16
N GLY A 639 16.86 -15.16 5.38
CA GLY A 639 15.87 -14.11 5.52
C GLY A 639 14.61 -14.32 4.69
N ASP A 640 13.67 -13.44 5.00
CA ASP A 640 12.30 -13.44 4.51
C ASP A 640 12.17 -12.62 3.22
N ILE A 641 11.74 -13.30 2.16
CA ILE A 641 11.53 -12.75 0.82
C ILE A 641 10.02 -12.57 0.61
N SER A 642 9.62 -11.31 0.51
CA SER A 642 8.24 -10.91 0.21
C SER A 642 8.24 -9.86 -0.88
N LEU A 643 7.21 -9.86 -1.71
CA LEU A 643 7.13 -9.05 -2.93
C LEU A 643 5.76 -8.38 -3.08
N HIS A 644 5.73 -7.23 -3.76
CA HIS A 644 4.50 -6.50 -4.11
C HIS A 644 4.05 -6.80 -5.55
N GLY A 645 4.98 -7.05 -6.48
CA GLY A 645 4.77 -7.73 -7.78
C GLY A 645 3.38 -7.66 -8.43
N VAL A 646 2.83 -8.79 -8.87
CA VAL A 646 1.46 -8.91 -9.39
C VAL A 646 0.51 -9.20 -8.23
N ALA A 647 -0.28 -8.18 -7.86
CA ALA A 647 -1.27 -8.27 -6.80
C ALA A 647 -2.71 -8.42 -7.34
N PRO A 648 -3.62 -9.06 -6.57
CA PRO A 648 -5.02 -9.13 -6.95
C PRO A 648 -5.63 -7.74 -7.11
N PHE A 649 -6.55 -7.62 -8.06
CA PHE A 649 -7.31 -6.43 -8.38
C PHE A 649 -6.46 -5.29 -8.99
N ILE A 650 -5.19 -5.50 -9.33
CA ILE A 650 -4.41 -4.46 -10.02
C ILE A 650 -4.72 -4.48 -11.53
N PRO A 651 -5.02 -3.32 -12.15
CA PRO A 651 -5.18 -3.23 -13.61
C PRO A 651 -3.86 -3.50 -14.35
N PRO A 652 -3.90 -3.95 -15.62
CA PRO A 652 -2.71 -4.09 -16.46
C PRO A 652 -2.02 -2.75 -16.72
N LYS A 653 -0.77 -2.82 -17.19
CA LYS A 653 0.02 -1.65 -17.60
C LYS A 653 -0.65 -0.88 -18.75
N LEU A 654 -0.35 0.41 -18.86
CA LEU A 654 -0.91 1.31 -19.87
C LEU A 654 -0.57 0.90 -21.32
N ASP A 655 0.56 0.25 -21.53
CA ASP A 655 1.03 -0.27 -22.82
C ASP A 655 0.52 -1.68 -23.15
N GLY A 656 -0.17 -2.33 -22.21
CA GLY A 656 -0.67 -3.70 -22.34
C GLY A 656 0.43 -4.77 -22.30
N SER A 657 1.67 -4.41 -21.96
CA SER A 657 2.76 -5.40 -21.87
C SER A 657 2.60 -6.23 -20.58
N GLU A 658 2.65 -7.56 -20.74
CA GLU A 658 2.78 -8.44 -19.57
C GLU A 658 4.20 -8.32 -19.02
N SER A 659 4.33 -8.18 -17.69
CA SER A 659 5.64 -8.25 -17.02
C SER A 659 6.20 -9.66 -17.18
N LYS A 660 7.14 -9.82 -18.13
CA LYS A 660 7.82 -11.11 -18.38
C LYS A 660 8.88 -11.41 -17.32
N SER A 661 9.29 -10.41 -16.54
CA SER A 661 10.28 -10.52 -15.46
C SER A 661 9.57 -10.78 -14.13
N GLY A 662 9.78 -11.98 -13.57
CA GLY A 662 9.50 -12.23 -12.16
C GLY A 662 10.55 -11.56 -11.27
N VAL A 663 10.74 -12.08 -10.06
CA VAL A 663 11.77 -11.57 -9.15
C VAL A 663 13.16 -12.00 -9.61
N ALA A 664 14.10 -11.05 -9.51
CA ALA A 664 15.52 -11.30 -9.70
C ALA A 664 16.30 -10.99 -8.41
N PHE A 665 17.29 -11.84 -8.11
CA PHE A 665 18.15 -11.73 -6.95
C PHE A 665 19.58 -11.42 -7.38
N GLN A 666 20.05 -10.21 -7.10
CA GLN A 666 21.45 -9.84 -7.30
C GLN A 666 22.22 -10.11 -6.00
N ILE A 667 23.26 -10.92 -6.09
CA ILE A 667 24.10 -11.34 -4.96
C ILE A 667 25.50 -10.83 -5.21
N TRP A 668 25.95 -9.87 -4.39
CA TRP A 668 27.35 -9.49 -4.32
C TRP A 668 28.04 -10.37 -3.28
N SER A 669 29.12 -11.04 -3.67
CA SER A 669 29.90 -11.91 -2.80
C SER A 669 31.39 -11.76 -3.07
N ASP A 670 32.21 -11.94 -2.04
CA ASP A 670 33.67 -11.85 -2.19
C ASP A 670 34.22 -13.00 -3.06
N PRO A 671 34.80 -12.71 -4.24
CA PRO A 671 35.38 -13.74 -5.11
C PRO A 671 36.72 -14.26 -4.57
N THR A 672 37.37 -13.58 -3.63
CA THR A 672 38.69 -13.98 -3.09
C THR A 672 38.64 -15.13 -2.11
N CYS A 673 37.43 -15.52 -1.67
CA CYS A 673 37.19 -16.63 -0.77
C CYS A 673 37.36 -18.01 -1.42
N ASP A 674 37.35 -18.11 -2.77
CA ASP A 674 37.41 -19.36 -3.55
C ASP A 674 36.53 -20.51 -3.00
N SER A 675 35.31 -20.14 -2.60
CA SER A 675 34.34 -21.04 -1.96
C SER A 675 33.02 -21.03 -2.71
N SER A 676 32.35 -22.17 -2.93
CA SER A 676 31.01 -22.18 -3.53
C SER A 676 29.94 -21.60 -2.60
N LEU A 677 28.89 -21.03 -3.19
CA LEU A 677 27.71 -20.52 -2.48
C LEU A 677 26.48 -21.36 -2.84
N GLU A 678 25.86 -21.97 -1.84
CA GLU A 678 24.60 -22.67 -2.00
C GLU A 678 23.45 -21.72 -1.64
N VAL A 679 22.57 -21.46 -2.61
CA VAL A 679 21.40 -20.60 -2.48
C VAL A 679 20.15 -21.47 -2.52
N THR A 680 19.39 -21.49 -1.43
CA THR A 680 18.14 -22.26 -1.34
C THR A 680 16.96 -21.35 -1.08
N LEU A 681 15.87 -21.58 -1.81
CA LEU A 681 14.61 -20.84 -1.71
C LEU A 681 13.48 -21.83 -1.40
N LYS A 682 12.76 -21.60 -0.30
CA LYS A 682 11.64 -22.44 0.15
C LYS A 682 10.36 -21.62 0.29
N PRO A 683 9.19 -22.15 -0.08
CA PRO A 683 7.92 -21.49 0.15
C PRO A 683 7.59 -21.43 1.65
N ASP A 684 7.10 -20.28 2.10
CA ASP A 684 6.56 -20.10 3.46
C ASP A 684 5.05 -19.93 3.40
N PHE A 685 4.33 -21.05 3.52
CA PHE A 685 2.86 -21.05 3.53
C PHE A 685 2.27 -20.35 4.75
N ALA A 686 2.96 -20.37 5.89
CA ALA A 686 2.48 -19.72 7.11
C ALA A 686 2.54 -18.20 6.95
N GLY A 687 3.67 -17.67 6.47
CA GLY A 687 3.84 -16.25 6.13
C GLY A 687 2.90 -15.77 5.00
N SER A 688 2.62 -16.63 4.02
CA SER A 688 1.72 -16.31 2.90
C SER A 688 0.28 -16.07 3.36
N MET A 689 -0.17 -16.73 4.44
CA MET A 689 -1.53 -16.57 4.97
C MET A 689 -1.83 -15.13 5.42
N GLY A 690 -0.84 -14.42 5.99
CA GLY A 690 -0.99 -13.05 6.46
C GLY A 690 -1.19 -12.05 5.31
N LYS A 691 -0.62 -12.35 4.13
CA LYS A 691 -0.77 -11.54 2.92
C LYS A 691 -2.20 -11.54 2.36
N LEU A 692 -3.01 -12.55 2.67
CA LEU A 692 -4.41 -12.64 2.24
C LEU A 692 -5.31 -11.59 2.91
N MET A 693 -5.08 -11.26 4.18
CA MET A 693 -5.92 -10.33 4.94
C MET A 693 -5.97 -8.94 4.31
N ILE A 694 -4.80 -8.38 3.99
CA ILE A 694 -4.67 -7.01 3.48
C ILE A 694 -5.23 -6.91 2.05
N ARG A 695 -5.01 -7.95 1.22
CA ARG A 695 -5.35 -7.93 -0.23
C ARG A 695 -6.76 -8.42 -0.56
N TYR A 696 -7.36 -9.25 0.29
CA TYR A 696 -8.73 -9.79 0.12
C TYR A 696 -9.71 -9.34 1.20
N ARG A 697 -9.44 -8.22 1.90
CA ARG A 697 -10.31 -7.66 2.96
C ARG A 697 -11.80 -7.56 2.57
N THR A 698 -12.11 -7.24 1.31
CA THR A 698 -13.48 -7.16 0.81
C THR A 698 -14.16 -8.53 0.77
N ILE A 699 -13.44 -9.59 0.40
CA ILE A 699 -13.95 -10.98 0.45
C ILE A 699 -14.31 -11.33 1.88
N PHE A 700 -13.44 -11.01 2.85
CA PHE A 700 -13.69 -11.27 4.26
C PHE A 700 -14.85 -10.45 4.84
N ALA A 701 -15.28 -9.36 4.18
CA ALA A 701 -16.49 -8.62 4.53
C ALA A 701 -17.76 -9.22 3.87
N VAL A 702 -17.67 -9.68 2.62
CA VAL A 702 -18.82 -10.13 1.82
C VAL A 702 -19.18 -11.61 2.06
N PHE A 703 -18.18 -12.48 2.21
CA PHE A 703 -18.42 -13.92 2.38
C PHE A 703 -19.19 -14.29 3.66
N PRO A 704 -19.00 -13.61 4.81
CA PRO A 704 -19.86 -13.82 5.96
C PRO A 704 -21.34 -13.54 5.68
N LEU A 705 -21.64 -12.47 4.91
CA LEU A 705 -23.01 -12.16 4.47
C LEU A 705 -23.57 -13.26 3.57
N MET A 706 -22.75 -13.82 2.67
CA MET A 706 -23.12 -14.98 1.86
C MET A 706 -23.48 -16.19 2.73
N VAL A 707 -22.65 -16.51 3.74
CA VAL A 707 -22.88 -17.63 4.68
C VAL A 707 -24.19 -17.42 5.44
N VAL A 708 -24.38 -16.26 6.07
CA VAL A 708 -25.60 -15.94 6.83
C VAL A 708 -26.84 -15.97 5.95
N SER A 709 -26.76 -15.46 4.72
CA SER A 709 -27.87 -15.49 3.76
C SER A 709 -28.26 -16.93 3.38
N MET A 710 -27.29 -17.84 3.25
CA MET A 710 -27.57 -19.26 3.00
C MET A 710 -28.22 -19.95 4.19
N ILE A 711 -27.77 -19.63 5.42
CA ILE A 711 -28.39 -20.13 6.66
C ILE A 711 -29.83 -19.65 6.77
N LEU A 712 -30.10 -18.36 6.52
CA LEU A 712 -31.44 -17.79 6.53
C LEU A 712 -32.34 -18.43 5.46
N ARG A 713 -31.84 -18.57 4.22
CA ARG A 713 -32.55 -19.27 3.14
C ARG A 713 -32.97 -20.67 3.57
N LYS A 714 -32.08 -21.38 4.27
CA LYS A 714 -32.36 -22.73 4.78
C LYS A 714 -33.39 -22.71 5.91
N GLN A 715 -33.32 -21.75 6.85
CA GLN A 715 -34.32 -21.58 7.91
C GLN A 715 -35.71 -21.31 7.33
N PHE A 716 -35.84 -20.37 6.38
CA PHE A 716 -37.11 -20.09 5.71
C PHE A 716 -37.64 -21.30 4.93
N ARG A 717 -36.77 -22.05 4.24
CA ARG A 717 -37.19 -23.26 3.52
C ARG A 717 -37.72 -24.34 4.46
N VAL A 718 -37.09 -24.51 5.63
CA VAL A 718 -37.57 -25.48 6.64
C VAL A 718 -38.89 -24.99 7.22
N TYR A 719 -38.98 -23.72 7.61
CA TYR A 719 -40.20 -23.12 8.13
C TYR A 719 -41.40 -23.27 7.19
N ASN A 720 -41.22 -23.00 5.89
CA ASN A 720 -42.30 -23.17 4.89
C ASN A 720 -42.78 -24.62 4.74
N ASN A 721 -41.94 -25.61 5.05
CA ASN A 721 -42.28 -27.03 4.90
C ASN A 721 -42.79 -27.66 6.21
N SER A 722 -42.24 -27.27 7.37
CA SER A 722 -42.51 -27.90 8.67
C SER A 722 -43.23 -27.01 9.67
N GLY A 723 -43.38 -25.71 9.39
CA GLY A 723 -43.93 -24.72 10.34
C GLY A 723 -42.99 -24.40 11.52
N THR A 724 -41.79 -24.97 11.56
CA THR A 724 -40.81 -24.78 12.64
C THR A 724 -39.61 -23.96 12.16
N PHE A 725 -39.29 -22.89 12.89
CA PHE A 725 -38.14 -22.04 12.58
C PHE A 725 -36.95 -22.53 13.41
N ILE A 726 -36.10 -23.34 12.77
CA ILE A 726 -34.96 -24.00 13.41
C ILE A 726 -33.91 -23.00 13.90
N SER A 727 -33.11 -23.43 14.88
CA SER A 727 -32.02 -22.62 15.42
C SER A 727 -30.96 -22.28 14.35
N PHE A 728 -30.20 -21.22 14.58
CA PHE A 728 -29.11 -20.83 13.69
C PHE A 728 -28.07 -21.96 13.56
N SER A 729 -27.71 -22.60 14.66
CA SER A 729 -26.76 -23.72 14.72
C SER A 729 -27.24 -24.95 13.95
N ASP A 730 -28.52 -25.29 14.04
CA ASP A 730 -29.12 -26.41 13.29
C ASP A 730 -29.15 -26.13 11.78
N SER A 731 -29.45 -24.89 11.40
CA SER A 731 -29.42 -24.47 10.00
C SER A 731 -27.99 -24.46 9.44
N LEU A 732 -27.02 -24.03 10.24
CA LEU A 732 -25.60 -24.08 9.90
C LEU A 732 -25.15 -25.53 9.65
N ASP A 733 -25.45 -26.49 10.54
CA ASP A 733 -25.10 -27.91 10.33
C ASP A 733 -25.69 -28.46 9.04
N GLN A 734 -26.97 -28.18 8.76
CA GLN A 734 -27.60 -28.62 7.53
C GLN A 734 -27.00 -27.93 6.29
N SER A 735 -26.56 -26.68 6.45
CA SER A 735 -25.97 -25.90 5.36
C SER A 735 -24.55 -26.34 5.02
N LEU A 736 -23.77 -26.77 6.01
CA LEU A 736 -22.41 -27.30 5.85
C LEU A 736 -22.37 -28.62 5.09
N ARG A 737 -23.44 -29.40 5.08
CA ARG A 737 -23.47 -30.72 4.43
C ARG A 737 -23.57 -30.67 2.91
N LEU A 738 -24.29 -29.68 2.35
CA LEU A 738 -24.58 -29.67 0.92
C LEU A 738 -24.62 -28.27 0.30
N PRO A 739 -25.49 -27.32 0.73
CA PRO A 739 -25.64 -26.07 -0.01
C PRO A 739 -24.39 -25.18 0.03
N LEU A 740 -23.66 -25.10 1.15
CA LEU A 740 -22.43 -24.30 1.24
C LEU A 740 -21.29 -24.90 0.40
N PRO A 741 -20.96 -26.20 0.52
CA PRO A 741 -19.95 -26.81 -0.35
C PRO A 741 -20.27 -26.69 -1.84
N VAL A 742 -21.53 -26.93 -2.24
CA VAL A 742 -21.95 -26.80 -3.65
C VAL A 742 -21.82 -25.37 -4.14
N LEU A 743 -22.20 -24.38 -3.31
CA LEU A 743 -22.02 -22.97 -3.65
C LEU A 743 -20.55 -22.61 -3.84
N LEU A 744 -19.68 -22.97 -2.90
CA LEU A 744 -18.24 -22.68 -2.98
C LEU A 744 -17.58 -23.36 -4.20
N ILE A 745 -17.93 -24.61 -4.49
CA ILE A 745 -17.46 -25.31 -5.69
C ILE A 745 -17.94 -24.60 -6.96
N SER A 746 -19.22 -24.22 -7.01
CA SER A 746 -19.77 -23.50 -8.16
C SER A 746 -19.09 -22.14 -8.38
N MET A 747 -18.88 -21.37 -7.30
CA MET A 747 -18.16 -20.09 -7.37
C MET A 747 -16.72 -20.28 -7.80
N THR A 748 -16.05 -21.33 -7.32
CA THR A 748 -14.68 -21.66 -7.73
C THR A 748 -14.64 -21.97 -9.22
N PHE A 749 -15.56 -22.80 -9.72
CA PHE A 749 -15.67 -23.13 -11.13
C PHE A 749 -15.96 -21.89 -11.99
N PHE A 750 -16.92 -21.05 -11.59
CA PHE A 750 -17.21 -19.82 -12.33
C PHE A 750 -16.01 -18.87 -12.31
N ALA A 751 -15.36 -18.67 -11.17
CA ALA A 751 -14.21 -17.81 -11.07
C ALA A 751 -13.06 -18.27 -11.98
N THR A 752 -12.73 -19.57 -11.98
CA THR A 752 -11.69 -20.11 -12.87
C THR A 752 -12.09 -20.09 -14.34
N ALA A 753 -13.36 -20.38 -14.66
CA ALA A 753 -13.87 -20.35 -16.03
C ALA A 753 -13.86 -18.94 -16.62
N PHE A 754 -14.31 -17.92 -15.86
CA PHE A 754 -14.25 -16.53 -16.28
C PHE A 754 -12.81 -16.03 -16.42
N THR A 755 -11.93 -16.35 -15.46
CA THR A 755 -10.50 -16.01 -15.58
C THR A 755 -9.87 -16.62 -16.84
N SER A 756 -10.18 -17.89 -17.14
CA SER A 756 -9.70 -18.57 -18.34
C SER A 756 -10.25 -17.94 -19.63
N ALA A 757 -11.53 -17.56 -19.64
CA ALA A 757 -12.18 -16.92 -20.79
C ALA A 757 -11.68 -15.49 -21.04
N SER A 758 -11.35 -14.75 -19.98
CA SER A 758 -10.71 -13.44 -20.08
C SER A 758 -9.30 -13.57 -20.66
N ARG A 759 -8.54 -14.59 -20.24
CA ARG A 759 -7.19 -14.86 -20.77
C ARG A 759 -7.19 -15.25 -22.25
N SER A 760 -8.21 -15.96 -22.72
CA SER A 760 -8.34 -16.35 -24.14
C SER A 760 -8.88 -15.25 -25.05
N GLY A 761 -9.13 -14.04 -24.54
CA GLY A 761 -9.62 -12.90 -25.33
C GLY A 761 -11.07 -13.05 -25.81
N ILE A 762 -11.84 -14.01 -25.30
CA ILE A 762 -13.23 -14.24 -25.73
C ILE A 762 -14.17 -13.13 -25.20
N SER A 763 -13.85 -12.54 -24.03
CA SER A 763 -14.69 -11.50 -23.39
C SER A 763 -14.62 -10.12 -24.06
N SER A 764 -13.58 -9.81 -24.84
CA SER A 764 -13.46 -8.53 -25.56
C SER A 764 -14.35 -8.43 -26.80
N SER A 765 -14.93 -9.54 -27.27
CA SER A 765 -15.82 -9.58 -28.44
C SER A 765 -17.24 -9.04 -28.21
N LEU A 766 -17.60 -8.69 -26.97
CA LEU A 766 -18.95 -8.26 -26.56
C LEU A 766 -19.03 -6.77 -26.12
N ALA A 767 -17.93 -6.02 -26.14
CA ALA A 767 -17.91 -4.58 -25.87
C ALA A 767 -17.91 -3.78 -27.19
N PRO A 768 -18.68 -2.68 -27.33
CA PRO A 768 -18.72 -1.94 -28.57
C PRO A 768 -17.39 -1.21 -28.80
N THR A 769 -16.84 -1.46 -29.98
CA THR A 769 -15.58 -0.94 -30.53
C THR A 769 -15.44 0.58 -30.46
N MET A 770 -14.35 1.08 -29.86
CA MET A 770 -13.75 2.37 -30.21
C MET A 770 -12.23 2.20 -30.42
N ASN A 771 -11.71 2.80 -31.49
CA ASN A 771 -10.39 2.59 -32.06
C ASN A 771 -9.19 2.76 -31.09
N GLY A 772 -8.37 1.71 -30.99
CA GLY A 772 -6.94 1.75 -30.64
C GLY A 772 -6.57 0.90 -29.43
N THR A 773 -5.95 -0.27 -29.66
CA THR A 773 -5.41 -1.19 -28.63
C THR A 773 -6.32 -1.32 -27.39
N ASP A 774 -7.44 -2.03 -27.52
CA ASP A 774 -8.43 -2.20 -26.44
C ASP A 774 -7.87 -3.01 -25.26
N ILE A 775 -7.12 -2.36 -24.37
CA ILE A 775 -6.66 -2.92 -23.11
C ILE A 775 -7.83 -2.87 -22.12
N ASN A 776 -8.32 -4.05 -21.70
CA ASN A 776 -9.38 -4.13 -20.70
C ASN A 776 -8.81 -3.91 -19.29
N PHE A 777 -8.84 -2.67 -18.81
CA PHE A 777 -8.36 -2.33 -17.46
C PHE A 777 -9.20 -2.96 -16.32
N GLY A 778 -10.42 -3.44 -16.60
CA GLY A 778 -11.30 -4.11 -15.64
C GLY A 778 -11.17 -5.64 -15.62
N GLN A 779 -10.21 -6.22 -16.35
CA GLN A 779 -10.07 -7.69 -16.46
C GLN A 779 -9.81 -8.41 -15.12
N ASN A 780 -9.26 -7.69 -14.14
CA ASN A 780 -8.93 -8.20 -12.81
C ASN A 780 -9.99 -7.80 -11.74
N ASP A 781 -11.20 -7.37 -12.14
CA ASP A 781 -12.28 -6.99 -11.22
C ASP A 781 -13.08 -8.18 -10.65
N LEU A 782 -12.87 -9.37 -11.21
CA LEU A 782 -13.60 -10.58 -10.84
C LEU A 782 -13.12 -11.17 -9.50
N LEU A 783 -13.84 -12.17 -8.98
CA LEU A 783 -13.68 -12.72 -7.63
C LEU A 783 -12.23 -13.08 -7.23
N LEU A 784 -11.44 -13.66 -8.14
CA LEU A 784 -10.04 -14.03 -7.88
C LEU A 784 -9.08 -12.83 -7.93
N GLY A 785 -9.50 -11.73 -8.56
CA GLY A 785 -8.67 -10.54 -8.74
C GLY A 785 -7.43 -10.74 -9.61
N SER A 786 -7.21 -11.91 -10.20
CA SER A 786 -6.00 -12.22 -10.96
C SER A 786 -6.31 -13.09 -12.18
N GLN A 787 -5.36 -13.09 -13.12
CA GLN A 787 -5.41 -13.93 -14.32
C GLN A 787 -4.89 -15.35 -14.10
N ASP A 788 -4.29 -15.63 -12.92
CA ASP A 788 -3.70 -16.93 -12.63
C ASP A 788 -4.74 -17.89 -12.02
N THR A 789 -5.07 -18.94 -12.77
CA THR A 789 -6.01 -19.99 -12.35
C THR A 789 -5.46 -20.89 -11.25
N PHE A 790 -4.15 -20.83 -10.94
CA PHE A 790 -3.54 -21.61 -9.86
C PHE A 790 -4.21 -21.35 -8.49
N PHE A 791 -4.68 -20.13 -8.26
CA PHE A 791 -5.28 -19.69 -6.99
C PHE A 791 -6.75 -20.09 -6.78
N TRP A 792 -7.26 -21.09 -7.50
CA TRP A 792 -8.64 -21.58 -7.36
C TRP A 792 -9.02 -21.96 -5.92
N PHE A 793 -8.04 -22.42 -5.13
CA PHE A 793 -8.25 -22.85 -3.73
C PHE A 793 -8.55 -21.67 -2.77
N LEU A 794 -8.33 -20.42 -3.19
CA LEU A 794 -8.62 -19.25 -2.34
C LEU A 794 -10.11 -19.09 -2.04
N VAL A 795 -10.99 -19.41 -2.99
CA VAL A 795 -12.45 -19.32 -2.78
C VAL A 795 -12.94 -20.27 -1.68
N PRO A 796 -12.66 -21.59 -1.70
CA PRO A 796 -13.06 -22.48 -0.62
C PRO A 796 -12.33 -22.17 0.70
N LEU A 797 -11.06 -21.73 0.66
CA LEU A 797 -10.31 -21.32 1.84
C LEU A 797 -10.96 -20.11 2.53
N ALA A 798 -11.25 -19.04 1.79
CA ALA A 798 -11.93 -17.85 2.30
C ALA A 798 -13.33 -18.21 2.82
N GLY A 799 -14.06 -19.08 2.12
CA GLY A 799 -15.34 -19.61 2.56
C GLY A 799 -15.26 -20.29 3.93
N LEU A 800 -14.27 -21.16 4.12
CA LEU A 800 -14.06 -21.87 5.39
C LEU A 800 -13.71 -20.92 6.54
N ILE A 801 -12.81 -19.96 6.31
CA ILE A 801 -12.43 -18.95 7.31
C ILE A 801 -13.65 -18.09 7.69
N CYS A 802 -14.45 -17.65 6.71
CA CYS A 802 -15.64 -16.85 6.96
C CYS A 802 -16.75 -17.62 7.70
N ILE A 803 -16.88 -18.94 7.45
CA ILE A 803 -17.75 -19.82 8.24
C ILE A 803 -17.29 -19.81 9.71
N GLY A 804 -15.98 -19.95 9.97
CA GLY A 804 -15.42 -19.87 11.31
C GLY A 804 -15.72 -18.54 11.99
N ALA A 805 -15.53 -17.42 11.28
CA ALA A 805 -15.86 -16.08 11.78
C ALA A 805 -17.36 -15.94 12.11
N CYS A 806 -18.26 -16.47 11.27
CA CYS A 806 -19.70 -16.49 11.53
C CYS A 806 -20.05 -17.27 12.80
N VAL A 807 -19.37 -18.40 13.03
CA VAL A 807 -19.57 -19.20 14.24
C VAL A 807 -19.07 -18.48 15.49
N MET A 808 -17.89 -17.86 15.43
CA MET A 808 -17.35 -17.09 16.54
C MET A 808 -18.28 -15.93 16.92
N LEU A 809 -18.77 -15.18 15.93
CA LEU A 809 -19.75 -14.12 16.17
C LEU A 809 -21.06 -14.67 16.74
N HIS A 810 -21.57 -15.79 16.21
CA HIS A 810 -22.78 -16.44 16.70
C HIS A 810 -22.69 -16.76 18.21
N TYR A 811 -21.62 -17.44 18.65
CA TYR A 811 -21.45 -17.77 20.05
C TYR A 811 -21.18 -16.55 20.93
N LEU A 812 -20.42 -15.56 20.44
CA LEU A 812 -20.22 -14.29 21.15
C LEU A 812 -21.56 -13.59 21.43
N VAL A 813 -22.42 -13.47 20.41
CA VAL A 813 -23.74 -12.86 20.54
C VAL A 813 -24.64 -13.69 21.46
N LEU A 814 -24.57 -15.02 21.41
CA LEU A 814 -25.31 -15.87 22.35
C LEU A 814 -24.89 -15.65 23.80
N VAL A 815 -23.58 -15.59 24.08
CA VAL A 815 -23.05 -15.29 25.42
C VAL A 815 -23.56 -13.94 25.90
N LEU A 816 -23.51 -12.91 25.05
CA LEU A 816 -24.03 -11.58 25.36
C LEU A 816 -25.54 -11.60 25.63
N LEU A 817 -26.35 -12.25 24.80
CA LEU A 817 -27.79 -12.33 25.04
C LEU A 817 -28.12 -13.02 26.37
N HIS A 818 -27.43 -14.12 26.69
CA HIS A 818 -27.64 -14.83 27.96
C HIS A 818 -27.17 -14.02 29.17
N SER A 819 -26.06 -13.28 29.05
CA SER A 819 -25.58 -12.41 30.14
C SER A 819 -26.54 -11.24 30.40
N PHE A 820 -27.09 -10.63 29.35
CA PHE A 820 -28.13 -9.59 29.49
C PHE A 820 -29.43 -10.14 30.09
N VAL A 821 -29.86 -11.35 29.70
CA VAL A 821 -31.03 -11.99 30.32
C VAL A 821 -30.77 -12.29 31.80
N ALA A 822 -29.60 -12.82 32.15
CA ALA A 822 -29.21 -13.07 33.54
C ALA A 822 -29.18 -11.76 34.37
N ALA A 823 -28.55 -10.70 33.84
CA ALA A 823 -28.53 -9.38 34.46
C ALA A 823 -29.96 -8.83 34.65
N SER A 824 -30.85 -8.99 33.67
CA SER A 824 -32.24 -8.54 33.75
C SER A 824 -33.07 -9.26 34.84
N ARG A 825 -32.65 -10.46 35.25
CA ARG A 825 -33.27 -11.22 36.35
C ARG A 825 -32.71 -10.82 37.72
N VAL A 826 -31.43 -10.43 37.79
CA VAL A 826 -30.72 -10.09 39.02
C VAL A 826 -30.91 -8.61 39.43
N LEU A 827 -31.03 -7.70 38.46
CA LEU A 827 -31.17 -6.27 38.74
C LEU A 827 -32.41 -5.93 39.61
N PRO A 828 -33.60 -6.55 39.40
CA PRO A 828 -34.76 -6.33 40.27
C PRO A 828 -34.60 -6.94 41.67
N SER A 829 -33.79 -8.00 41.83
CA SER A 829 -33.55 -8.65 43.13
C SER A 829 -32.51 -7.91 43.98
N ILE A 830 -31.58 -7.18 43.36
CA ILE A 830 -30.59 -6.35 44.07
C ILE A 830 -31.19 -5.01 44.52
N ILE A 831 -32.10 -4.43 43.73
CA ILE A 831 -32.76 -3.15 44.06
C ILE A 831 -33.83 -3.32 45.17
N ARG A 832 -34.35 -4.55 45.38
CA ARG A 832 -35.21 -4.87 46.52
C ARG A 832 -34.37 -5.21 47.75
N HIS A 833 -34.14 -4.23 48.63
CA HIS A 833 -33.55 -4.48 49.95
C HIS A 833 -34.40 -5.46 50.78
N PRO A 834 -33.78 -6.42 51.49
CA PRO A 834 -34.48 -7.48 52.22
C PRO A 834 -34.76 -7.06 53.68
N HIS A 835 -35.35 -5.89 53.94
CA HIS A 835 -35.82 -5.54 55.30
C HIS A 835 -37.08 -4.67 55.26
N SER A 836 -38.24 -5.32 55.21
CA SER A 836 -39.43 -5.00 56.02
C SER A 836 -40.55 -5.96 55.66
N GLY A 837 -41.05 -6.69 56.66
CA GLY A 837 -42.19 -7.59 56.52
C GLY A 837 -43.50 -6.85 56.25
N SER A 838 -44.46 -7.62 55.71
CA SER A 838 -45.91 -7.35 55.65
C SER A 838 -46.37 -6.00 55.09
N SER A 839 -46.95 -6.00 53.90
CA SER A 839 -48.37 -5.70 53.69
C SER A 839 -48.70 -5.63 52.19
N GLN A 840 -49.81 -6.24 51.81
CA GLN A 840 -50.54 -5.88 50.60
C GLN A 840 -50.92 -4.39 50.72
N LEU A 841 -50.42 -3.53 49.85
CA LEU A 841 -51.09 -2.27 49.55
C LEU A 841 -50.76 -1.85 48.11
N ALA A 842 -51.81 -1.77 47.31
CA ALA A 842 -51.81 -1.06 46.04
C ALA A 842 -51.52 0.42 46.30
N CYS A 843 -50.45 0.95 45.68
CA CYS A 843 -50.23 2.38 45.47
C CYS A 843 -49.49 2.55 44.14
N ASP A 844 -50.28 2.86 43.14
CA ASP A 844 -50.14 3.98 42.20
C ASP A 844 -48.74 4.42 41.72
N GLY A 845 -48.63 4.44 40.38
CA GLY A 845 -48.22 5.60 39.60
C GLY A 845 -46.88 6.28 39.92
N ASP A 846 -45.98 6.23 38.93
CA ASP A 846 -44.94 7.24 38.68
C ASP A 846 -43.90 7.50 39.78
N ARG A 847 -42.74 6.83 39.69
CA ARG A 847 -41.41 7.45 39.94
C ARG A 847 -40.15 6.56 39.78
N ILE A 848 -40.23 5.42 39.11
CA ILE A 848 -39.01 4.68 38.67
C ILE A 848 -39.03 4.50 37.15
N ARG A 849 -38.79 5.60 36.43
CA ARG A 849 -38.57 5.62 34.98
C ARG A 849 -37.44 6.60 34.66
N PRO A 850 -36.21 6.10 34.44
CA PRO A 850 -35.37 6.80 33.48
C PRO A 850 -34.91 5.92 32.30
N MET A 851 -34.84 4.58 32.44
CA MET A 851 -34.31 3.72 31.35
C MET A 851 -35.29 2.72 30.74
N THR A 852 -36.39 2.36 31.41
CA THR A 852 -37.39 1.43 30.88
C THR A 852 -38.50 2.11 30.07
N ALA A 853 -38.61 3.44 30.13
CA ALA A 853 -39.67 4.22 29.49
C ALA A 853 -39.44 4.48 27.98
N ILE A 854 -38.20 4.38 27.49
CA ILE A 854 -37.87 4.63 26.07
C ILE A 854 -38.38 3.49 25.17
N PHE A 855 -38.69 2.33 25.74
CA PHE A 855 -39.12 1.13 25.00
C PHE A 855 -40.51 0.64 25.43
N VAL A 856 -41.42 1.57 25.73
CA VAL A 856 -42.85 1.29 25.93
C VAL A 856 -43.52 1.07 24.56
N ALA A 857 -44.20 -0.06 24.43
CA ALA A 857 -44.93 -0.51 23.26
C ALA A 857 -45.91 0.56 22.72
N ALA A 858 -45.67 1.05 21.50
CA ALA A 858 -46.56 1.98 20.81
C ALA A 858 -47.72 1.24 20.10
N THR A 859 -48.90 1.88 20.03
CA THR A 859 -50.06 1.37 19.28
C THR A 859 -49.77 1.30 17.77
N PRO A 860 -50.46 0.44 16.99
CA PRO A 860 -50.19 0.26 15.55
C PRO A 860 -50.26 1.58 14.76
N ARG A 861 -51.18 2.49 15.12
CA ARG A 861 -51.26 3.84 14.55
C ARG A 861 -50.05 4.72 14.92
N ARG A 862 -49.59 4.69 16.18
CA ARG A 862 -48.40 5.44 16.62
C ARG A 862 -47.11 4.91 15.98
N ARG A 863 -47.01 3.60 15.72
CA ARG A 863 -45.85 3.01 15.01
C ARG A 863 -45.77 3.41 13.54
N ILE A 864 -46.88 3.40 12.80
CA ILE A 864 -46.90 3.89 11.41
C ILE A 864 -46.48 5.36 11.36
N VAL A 865 -46.95 6.17 12.30
CA VAL A 865 -46.52 7.58 12.44
C VAL A 865 -45.03 7.67 12.74
N ASN A 866 -44.51 6.90 13.71
CA ASN A 866 -43.09 6.90 14.07
C ASN A 866 -42.20 6.44 12.91
N ILE A 867 -42.60 5.41 12.15
CA ILE A 867 -41.88 4.95 10.96
C ILE A 867 -41.91 6.05 9.89
N SER A 868 -43.05 6.69 9.66
CA SER A 868 -43.18 7.76 8.67
C SER A 868 -42.31 8.98 9.05
N VAL A 869 -42.28 9.34 10.33
CA VAL A 869 -41.41 10.40 10.87
C VAL A 869 -39.94 10.02 10.76
N LEU A 870 -39.57 8.78 11.08
CA LEU A 870 -38.19 8.30 10.95
C LEU A 870 -37.73 8.29 9.49
N LEU A 871 -38.56 7.82 8.56
CA LEU A 871 -38.24 7.83 7.13
C LEU A 871 -38.16 9.25 6.59
N PHE A 872 -39.01 10.17 7.06
CA PHE A 872 -38.92 11.60 6.73
C PHE A 872 -37.64 12.23 7.26
N LEU A 873 -37.25 11.93 8.51
CA LEU A 873 -35.98 12.37 9.07
C LEU A 873 -34.80 11.79 8.29
N VAL A 874 -34.88 10.53 7.85
CA VAL A 874 -33.83 9.89 7.02
C VAL A 874 -33.76 10.50 5.62
N ALA A 875 -34.87 11.00 5.09
CA ALA A 875 -34.88 11.67 3.79
C ALA A 875 -34.32 13.11 3.85
N THR A 876 -34.22 13.72 5.04
CA THR A 876 -33.99 15.16 5.18
C THR A 876 -32.75 15.53 6.00
N ILE A 877 -32.52 14.89 7.15
CA ILE A 877 -31.55 15.36 8.17
C ILE A 877 -30.59 14.23 8.60
N ILE A 878 -31.11 13.03 8.76
CA ILE A 878 -30.42 11.91 9.40
C ILE A 878 -29.93 10.94 8.32
N PRO A 879 -28.65 10.55 8.30
CA PRO A 879 -28.19 9.58 7.32
C PRO A 879 -28.72 8.18 7.69
N TYR A 880 -29.06 7.38 6.69
CA TYR A 880 -29.62 6.05 6.90
C TYR A 880 -28.74 5.11 7.78
N PRO A 881 -27.39 5.20 7.80
CA PRO A 881 -26.54 4.43 8.71
C PRO A 881 -26.83 4.65 10.20
N PHE A 882 -27.25 5.86 10.59
CA PHE A 882 -27.65 6.14 11.97
C PHE A 882 -28.96 5.43 12.32
N ALA A 883 -29.96 5.51 11.44
CA ALA A 883 -31.21 4.77 11.59
C ALA A 883 -30.96 3.26 11.62
N TYR A 884 -30.00 2.76 10.83
CA TYR A 884 -29.55 1.37 10.84
C TYR A 884 -28.95 0.96 12.19
N MET A 885 -28.06 1.77 12.77
CA MET A 885 -27.49 1.52 14.10
C MET A 885 -28.58 1.44 15.18
N ILE A 886 -29.54 2.37 15.15
CA ILE A 886 -30.70 2.33 16.07
C ILE A 886 -31.50 1.05 15.86
N ALA A 887 -31.78 0.68 14.61
CA ALA A 887 -32.49 -0.55 14.29
C ALA A 887 -31.76 -1.80 14.82
N CYS A 888 -30.42 -1.86 14.75
CA CYS A 888 -29.62 -2.93 15.37
C CYS A 888 -29.79 -2.99 16.90
N ILE A 889 -29.79 -1.84 17.58
CA ILE A 889 -29.99 -1.76 19.04
C ILE A 889 -31.40 -2.24 19.42
N VAL A 890 -32.42 -1.78 18.70
CA VAL A 890 -33.81 -2.20 18.89
C VAL A 890 -33.96 -3.70 18.64
N GLN A 891 -33.31 -4.24 17.60
CA GLN A 891 -33.34 -5.66 17.30
C GLN A 891 -32.65 -6.49 18.40
N PHE A 892 -31.52 -6.02 18.94
CA PHE A 892 -30.84 -6.67 20.06
C PHE A 892 -31.74 -6.71 21.32
N ALA A 893 -32.39 -5.58 21.65
CA ALA A 893 -33.36 -5.51 22.73
C ALA A 893 -34.57 -6.44 22.49
N THR A 894 -35.04 -6.55 21.25
CA THR A 894 -36.13 -7.47 20.88
C THR A 894 -35.71 -8.93 21.06
N CYS A 895 -34.49 -9.29 20.64
CA CYS A 895 -33.94 -10.64 20.83
C CYS A 895 -33.76 -11.01 22.31
N THR A 896 -33.29 -10.09 23.15
CA THR A 896 -33.16 -10.34 24.61
C THR A 896 -34.51 -10.60 25.26
N ARG A 897 -35.55 -9.83 24.91
CA ARG A 897 -36.93 -10.06 25.37
C ARG A 897 -37.49 -11.40 24.88
N ALA A 898 -37.31 -11.70 23.59
CA ALA A 898 -37.74 -12.96 22.99
C ALA A 898 -37.07 -14.18 23.65
N LEU A 899 -35.76 -14.09 23.97
CA LEU A 899 -35.03 -15.14 24.67
C LEU A 899 -35.55 -15.34 26.10
N ARG A 900 -35.78 -14.25 26.84
CA ARG A 900 -36.35 -14.31 28.19
C ARG A 900 -37.72 -14.99 28.18
N TYR A 901 -38.60 -14.56 27.27
CA TYR A 901 -39.94 -15.15 27.11
C TYR A 901 -39.86 -16.65 26.77
N ALA A 902 -38.98 -17.06 25.86
CA ALA A 902 -38.79 -18.47 25.53
C ALA A 902 -38.27 -19.30 26.73
N GLN A 903 -37.38 -18.76 27.56
CA GLN A 903 -36.90 -19.43 28.78
C GLN A 903 -37.99 -19.55 29.85
N ASP A 904 -38.78 -18.50 30.04
CA ASP A 904 -39.86 -18.47 31.03
C ASP A 904 -41.00 -19.41 30.59
N ALA A 905 -41.35 -19.43 29.30
CA ALA A 905 -42.33 -20.36 28.72
C ALA A 905 -41.90 -21.84 28.81
N ASN A 906 -40.61 -22.14 28.61
CA ASN A 906 -40.06 -23.49 28.78
C ASN A 906 -40.17 -24.00 30.22
N THR A 907 -40.06 -23.10 31.20
CA THR A 907 -40.20 -23.45 32.62
C THR A 907 -41.66 -23.81 32.97
N SER A 908 -42.63 -23.24 32.23
CA SER A 908 -44.07 -23.44 32.44
C SER A 908 -44.70 -24.64 31.70
N ARG A 909 -43.95 -25.40 30.88
CA ARG A 909 -44.44 -26.54 30.06
C ARG A 909 -45.76 -26.26 29.28
N SER A 910 -45.90 -25.09 28.68
CA SER A 910 -47.06 -24.73 27.85
C SER A 910 -46.84 -24.99 26.35
N THR A 911 -47.91 -25.24 25.59
CA THR A 911 -47.90 -25.38 24.11
C THR A 911 -47.38 -24.11 23.39
N SER A 912 -47.44 -22.97 24.06
CA SER A 912 -46.85 -21.67 23.69
C SER A 912 -45.31 -21.67 23.63
N SER A 913 -44.63 -22.67 24.20
CA SER A 913 -43.16 -22.80 24.17
C SER A 913 -42.58 -22.90 22.76
N ALA A 914 -43.23 -23.65 21.85
CA ALA A 914 -42.73 -23.85 20.49
C ALA A 914 -42.83 -22.56 19.64
N ALA A 915 -43.91 -21.79 19.80
CA ALA A 915 -44.09 -20.51 19.12
C ALA A 915 -43.10 -19.46 19.64
N ALA A 916 -42.89 -19.41 20.96
CA ALA A 916 -41.90 -18.54 21.60
C ALA A 916 -40.48 -18.79 21.08
N LEU A 917 -40.10 -20.06 20.92
CA LEU A 917 -38.79 -20.42 20.43
C LEU A 917 -38.61 -20.15 18.93
N ASN A 918 -39.63 -20.40 18.11
CA ASN A 918 -39.60 -20.03 16.69
C ASN A 918 -39.39 -18.53 16.51
N PHE A 919 -40.07 -17.71 17.32
CA PHE A 919 -39.93 -16.26 17.30
C PHE A 919 -38.53 -15.80 17.75
N PHE A 920 -37.97 -16.42 18.80
CA PHE A 920 -36.58 -16.17 19.21
C PHE A 920 -35.60 -16.51 18.08
N ASN A 921 -35.70 -17.71 17.48
CA ASN A 921 -34.79 -18.14 16.42
C ASN A 921 -34.86 -17.21 15.18
N TYR A 922 -36.06 -16.73 14.83
CA TYR A 922 -36.25 -15.76 13.75
C TYR A 922 -35.59 -14.42 14.04
N THR A 923 -35.92 -13.80 15.18
CA THR A 923 -35.37 -12.49 15.56
C THR A 923 -33.84 -12.56 15.71
N TYR A 924 -33.33 -13.66 16.25
CA TYR A 924 -31.90 -13.94 16.38
C TYR A 924 -31.19 -14.04 15.02
N ALA A 925 -31.77 -14.75 14.05
CA ALA A 925 -31.16 -14.88 12.73
C ALA A 925 -31.09 -13.53 11.99
N ILE A 926 -32.11 -12.69 12.15
CA ILE A 926 -32.11 -11.32 11.64
C ILE A 926 -31.07 -10.45 12.34
N LEU A 927 -30.92 -10.57 13.67
CA LEU A 927 -29.87 -9.87 14.41
C LEU A 927 -28.48 -10.21 13.88
N ILE A 928 -28.18 -11.48 13.63
CA ILE A 928 -26.89 -11.91 13.08
C ILE A 928 -26.65 -11.33 11.68
N LEU A 929 -27.65 -11.32 10.80
CA LEU A 929 -27.55 -10.64 9.50
C LEU A 929 -27.24 -9.15 9.69
N MET A 930 -27.95 -8.49 10.59
CA MET A 930 -27.79 -7.06 10.81
C MET A 930 -26.40 -6.70 11.35
N LEU A 931 -25.85 -7.54 12.24
CA LEU A 931 -24.51 -7.38 12.79
C LEU A 931 -23.40 -7.54 11.76
N TRP A 932 -23.58 -8.37 10.72
CA TRP A 932 -22.61 -8.49 9.64
C TRP A 932 -22.67 -7.34 8.62
N VAL A 933 -23.82 -6.69 8.47
CA VAL A 933 -23.96 -5.49 7.63
C VAL A 933 -23.50 -4.22 8.37
N LEU A 934 -23.54 -4.21 9.70
CA LEU A 934 -23.19 -3.05 10.53
C LEU A 934 -21.79 -2.47 10.23
N PRO A 935 -20.70 -3.26 10.08
CA PRO A 935 -19.37 -2.74 9.75
C PRO A 935 -19.28 -1.95 8.45
N VAL A 936 -20.18 -2.19 7.49
CA VAL A 936 -20.23 -1.45 6.21
C VAL A 936 -20.82 -0.05 6.43
N ASN A 937 -21.79 0.08 7.33
CA ASN A 937 -22.48 1.34 7.61
C ASN A 937 -21.76 2.23 8.64
N LEU A 938 -20.94 1.66 9.52
CA LEU A 938 -20.25 2.41 10.58
C LEU A 938 -19.31 3.51 10.06
N PRO A 939 -18.46 3.31 9.04
CA PRO A 939 -17.49 4.33 8.62
C PRO A 939 -18.14 5.63 8.15
N VAL A 940 -19.20 5.53 7.34
CA VAL A 940 -19.98 6.69 6.89
C VAL A 940 -20.62 7.41 8.07
N LEU A 941 -21.14 6.66 9.06
CA LEU A 941 -21.70 7.26 10.27
C LEU A 941 -20.67 8.06 11.06
N VAL A 942 -19.44 7.55 11.18
CA VAL A 942 -18.35 8.26 11.86
C VAL A 942 -18.02 9.56 11.12
N VAL A 943 -17.99 9.56 9.79
CA VAL A 943 -17.78 10.78 8.98
C VAL A 943 -18.88 11.81 9.24
N TRP A 944 -20.14 11.39 9.33
CA TRP A 944 -21.25 12.29 9.62
C TRP A 944 -21.19 12.88 11.03
N ILE A 945 -20.91 12.07 12.05
CA ILE A 945 -20.73 12.54 13.44
C ILE A 945 -19.60 13.56 13.53
N HIS A 946 -18.48 13.30 12.82
CA HIS A 946 -17.36 14.24 12.75
C HIS A 946 -17.81 15.58 12.15
N ASN A 947 -18.42 15.59 10.97
CA ASN A 947 -18.88 16.84 10.33
C ASN A 947 -19.86 17.65 11.19
N LEU A 948 -20.73 16.99 11.95
CA LEU A 948 -21.62 17.67 12.91
C LEU A 948 -20.84 18.37 14.03
N ALA A 949 -19.78 17.74 14.55
CA ALA A 949 -18.92 18.34 15.58
C ALA A 949 -18.18 19.59 15.06
N VAL A 950 -17.97 19.69 13.76
CA VAL A 950 -17.32 20.82 13.06
C VAL A 950 -18.35 21.88 12.64
N HIS A 951 -19.61 21.74 13.04
CA HIS A 951 -20.72 22.63 12.68
C HIS A 951 -20.96 22.77 11.17
N TRP A 952 -20.57 21.76 10.37
CA TRP A 952 -20.77 21.77 8.93
C TRP A 952 -22.00 20.94 8.54
N LEU A 953 -23.12 21.64 8.34
CA LEU A 953 -24.42 21.06 7.99
C LEU A 953 -24.64 21.11 6.47
N THR A 954 -23.91 20.32 5.68
CA THR A 954 -24.23 20.13 4.26
C THR A 954 -25.29 19.04 4.06
N PRO A 955 -26.23 19.21 3.12
CA PRO A 955 -27.16 18.15 2.73
C PRO A 955 -26.38 17.08 1.93
N PHE A 956 -25.88 16.06 2.62
CA PHE A 956 -25.15 14.95 2.00
C PHE A 956 -26.08 14.15 1.06
N SER A 957 -25.85 14.15 -0.25
CA SER A 957 -26.84 13.65 -1.23
C SER A 957 -26.99 12.13 -1.30
N SER A 958 -25.97 11.33 -0.95
CA SER A 958 -25.99 9.86 -1.14
C SER A 958 -26.48 9.04 0.07
N HIS A 959 -26.39 9.57 1.30
CA HIS A 959 -26.76 8.84 2.53
C HIS A 959 -28.19 9.04 3.02
N HIS A 960 -28.97 9.87 2.33
CA HIS A 960 -30.41 10.05 2.60
C HIS A 960 -31.24 9.10 1.72
N ASN A 961 -30.79 7.84 1.63
CA ASN A 961 -31.45 6.81 0.83
C ASN A 961 -32.44 6.00 1.67
N VAL A 962 -33.72 6.40 1.60
CA VAL A 962 -34.83 5.72 2.30
C VAL A 962 -34.96 4.26 1.89
N LEU A 963 -34.68 3.93 0.61
CA LEU A 963 -34.80 2.56 0.09
C LEU A 963 -33.76 1.62 0.72
N SER A 964 -32.60 2.15 1.13
CA SER A 964 -31.54 1.35 1.78
C SER A 964 -31.91 0.89 3.19
N ILE A 965 -32.74 1.64 3.91
CA ILE A 965 -33.09 1.35 5.32
C ILE A 965 -34.51 0.83 5.52
N MET A 966 -35.44 1.19 4.64
CA MET A 966 -36.85 0.82 4.73
C MET A 966 -37.07 -0.69 4.93
N PRO A 967 -36.40 -1.62 4.20
CA PRO A 967 -36.56 -3.05 4.43
C PRO A 967 -36.18 -3.49 5.84
N PHE A 968 -35.10 -2.94 6.41
CA PHE A 968 -34.66 -3.26 7.76
C PHE A 968 -35.59 -2.70 8.83
N ILE A 969 -36.09 -1.46 8.65
CA ILE A 969 -37.08 -0.88 9.57
C ILE A 969 -38.35 -1.73 9.57
N ILE A 970 -38.85 -2.13 8.39
CA ILE A 970 -40.01 -3.02 8.29
C ILE A 970 -39.72 -4.36 8.97
N LEU A 971 -38.53 -4.94 8.77
CA LEU A 971 -38.12 -6.22 9.34
C LEU A 971 -37.98 -6.18 10.87
N VAL A 972 -37.60 -5.03 11.48
CA VAL A 972 -37.48 -4.86 12.93
C VAL A 972 -38.84 -4.53 13.58
N GLU A 973 -39.73 -3.85 12.86
CA GLU A 973 -41.04 -3.41 13.37
C GLU A 973 -42.16 -4.45 13.18
N THR A 974 -42.16 -5.21 12.08
CA THR A 974 -43.17 -6.27 11.82
C THR A 974 -43.18 -7.42 12.83
N PRO A 975 -42.07 -7.88 13.44
CA PRO A 975 -42.11 -8.96 14.44
C PRO A 975 -42.70 -8.46 15.77
N GLN A 976 -42.55 -7.17 16.09
CA GLN A 976 -43.19 -6.55 17.25
C GLN A 976 -44.72 -6.52 17.12
N TRP A 977 -45.24 -6.49 15.88
CA TRP A 977 -46.67 -6.54 15.58
C TRP A 977 -47.33 -7.85 16.03
N ASN A 978 -46.68 -9.00 15.77
CA ASN A 978 -47.22 -10.32 16.09
C ASN A 978 -47.00 -10.73 17.55
N PHE A 979 -45.91 -10.29 18.18
CA PHE A 979 -45.62 -10.58 19.59
C PHE A 979 -46.62 -9.88 20.54
N GLN A 980 -46.99 -8.63 20.23
CA GLN A 980 -48.01 -7.89 21.00
C GLN A 980 -49.40 -8.52 20.92
N TRP A 981 -49.78 -9.05 19.76
CA TRP A 981 -51.06 -9.75 19.59
C TRP A 981 -51.16 -11.01 20.45
N GLN A 982 -50.02 -11.65 20.78
CA GLN A 982 -49.97 -12.80 21.68
C GLN A 982 -49.94 -12.38 23.15
N GLU A 983 -49.20 -11.32 23.55
CA GLU A 983 -49.26 -10.78 24.92
C GLU A 983 -50.66 -10.25 25.30
N TRP A 984 -51.37 -9.60 24.36
CA TRP A 984 -52.74 -9.11 24.59
C TRP A 984 -53.77 -10.22 24.78
N LYS A 985 -53.65 -11.35 24.06
CA LYS A 985 -54.58 -12.48 24.24
C LYS A 985 -54.46 -13.18 25.60
N TRP A 986 -53.35 -13.00 26.31
CA TRP A 986 -53.07 -13.63 27.60
C TRP A 986 -53.25 -12.69 28.81
N SER A 987 -53.57 -11.42 28.57
CA SER A 987 -53.93 -10.48 29.65
C SER A 987 -55.45 -10.41 29.88
N ASP A 988 -56.24 -10.99 28.98
CA ASP A 988 -57.71 -11.09 29.03
C ASP A 988 -58.22 -12.53 29.34
N GLU A 989 -57.32 -13.47 29.68
CA GLU A 989 -57.62 -14.78 30.31
C GLU A 989 -56.91 -14.87 31.67
#